data_AF-A0A3N7AI22-F1
#
_entry.id   AF-A0A3N7AI22-F1
#
_cell.length_a   1.000
_cell.length_b   1.000
_cell.length_c   1.000
_cell.angle_alpha   90.00
_cell.angle_beta   90.00
_cell.angle_gamma   90.00
#
_symmetry.space_group_name_H-M   'P 1'
#
loop_
_entity.id
_entity.type
_entity.pdbx_description
1 polymer ?
#
loop_
_entity_poly.entity_id
_entity_poly.type
_entity_poly.pdbx_seq_one_letter_code
_entity_poly.pdbx_strand_id
1 'polypeptide(L)'
;MQEDDLRGLAKIMAFMRAVSILLVLMNFYWFCYSFFFEQGWTLEIVERILKNFQKTSGLFTNSTYSKLFALILLALSCLGTKGVKNEKIKWKNINTCLFPGSILYLLNFPLLEISGVLYILSTSAGFILLMVAGLWMSRLLKNKLMDDPFNNENESFMQETKLLENEFSVNLPTKFYYRGKWNDGWISVVNVFRASIVLGTPGSGKSYAIVNNYIKQHIEKGFSMYIYDFKFDDLSIIAYNHLLKHSDKYDVKPNFYVINFDNPRKSHRCNPLNPKFMTDISDAYEASYTIMLNLNKTWIQKQGDFFVESPIILLAAIIWFLKIYDNGKYCTFPHAIELLNKKYADIFTILTSYSELENYLSPFLDAWEGGAQDQLQGQIASAKIPLSRMISPQLYWVMSGDDFSLDINNPKEPKILCVGNNPDRQNIYSAALGLYNSRIVKMINKKGKLKSSVIIDELPTIYFRGLDNLIATARSNKVAVCLGFQDFSQLVRDYGDKEAKVILNTVGNIFSGQVVGETAKTLSERFGKIVQKRQSISINRNDTSTSISTQLDSLIPASKISTLSQGMFVGAVADNFGEKIEQKIFHAQIVVDTEKVALENKNYKPIPEIRSFISETGEDRMDKEIDQNYRQVKLDISKIIALELSRIQNDPELRHLIR
;
A
#
# COMPACT_ATOMS: atom_id res chain seq x y z
N MET A 1 23.65 21.61 -47.75
CA MET A 1 23.47 21.33 -49.19
C MET A 1 22.51 22.36 -49.72
N GLN A 2 22.92 23.13 -50.73
CA GLN A 2 21.99 24.03 -51.42
C GLN A 2 20.90 23.19 -52.11
N GLU A 3 19.72 23.77 -52.29
CA GLU A 3 18.58 23.06 -52.89
C GLU A 3 18.92 22.52 -54.30
N ASP A 4 19.84 23.19 -55.00
CA ASP A 4 20.38 22.79 -56.30
C ASP A 4 21.23 21.51 -56.24
N ASP A 5 22.01 21.30 -55.17
CA ASP A 5 22.80 20.05 -54.98
C ASP A 5 21.88 18.84 -54.80
N LEU A 6 20.77 19.02 -54.07
CA LEU A 6 19.77 17.97 -53.86
C LEU A 6 19.04 17.61 -55.16
N ARG A 7 18.70 18.62 -55.97
CA ARG A 7 18.10 18.41 -57.31
C ARG A 7 19.11 17.77 -58.27
N GLY A 8 20.38 18.14 -58.20
CA GLY A 8 21.47 17.53 -58.95
C GLY A 8 21.63 16.04 -58.64
N LEU A 9 21.71 15.69 -57.35
CA LEU A 9 21.74 14.29 -56.92
C LEU A 9 20.50 13.53 -57.37
N ALA A 10 19.29 14.08 -57.20
CA ALA A 10 18.07 13.41 -57.63
C ALA A 10 18.06 13.09 -59.15
N LYS A 11 18.58 13.99 -59.98
CA LYS A 11 18.75 13.77 -61.43
C LYS A 11 19.76 12.66 -61.73
N ILE A 12 20.92 12.66 -61.07
CA ILE A 12 21.95 11.60 -61.22
C ILE A 12 21.36 10.22 -60.84
N MET A 13 20.58 10.19 -59.77
CA MET A 13 19.95 8.98 -59.24
C MET A 13 18.87 8.42 -60.18
N ALA A 14 18.08 9.31 -60.80
CA ALA A 14 17.13 8.95 -61.85
C ALA A 14 17.84 8.47 -63.12
N PHE A 15 18.95 9.10 -63.49
CA PHE A 15 19.79 8.69 -64.62
C PHE A 15 20.37 7.28 -64.40
N MET A 16 20.97 6.98 -63.24
CA MET A 16 21.45 5.63 -62.94
C MET A 16 20.35 4.57 -62.99
N ARG A 17 19.12 4.92 -62.59
CA ARG A 17 17.96 4.02 -62.74
C ARG A 17 17.62 3.77 -64.20
N ALA A 18 17.61 4.82 -65.02
CA ALA A 18 17.33 4.69 -66.45
C ALA A 18 18.40 3.84 -67.15
N VAL A 19 19.68 4.01 -66.80
CA VAL A 19 20.78 3.18 -67.32
C VAL A 19 20.63 1.72 -66.85
N SER A 20 20.26 1.49 -65.59
CA SER A 20 19.99 0.14 -65.08
C SER A 20 18.85 -0.56 -65.85
N ILE A 21 17.74 0.14 -66.11
CA ILE A 21 16.63 -0.38 -66.93
C ILE A 21 17.10 -0.67 -68.35
N LEU A 22 17.87 0.24 -68.96
CA LEU A 22 18.40 0.07 -70.30
C LEU A 22 19.27 -1.19 -70.42
N LEU A 23 20.11 -1.47 -69.43
CA LEU A 23 20.94 -2.68 -69.40
C LEU A 23 20.11 -3.97 -69.28
N VAL A 24 18.99 -3.94 -68.56
CA VAL A 24 18.05 -5.07 -68.52
C VAL A 24 17.40 -5.28 -69.89
N LEU A 25 17.02 -4.20 -70.59
CA LEU A 25 16.50 -4.29 -71.96
C LEU A 25 17.54 -4.82 -72.94
N MET A 26 18.80 -4.39 -72.83
CA MET A 26 19.90 -4.93 -73.62
C MET A 26 20.17 -6.40 -73.31
N ASN A 27 20.03 -6.83 -72.05
CA ASN A 27 20.12 -8.23 -71.66
C ASN A 27 19.01 -9.06 -72.33
N PHE A 28 17.78 -8.54 -72.41
CA PHE A 28 16.70 -9.21 -73.16
C PHE A 28 17.03 -9.33 -74.63
N TYR A 29 17.46 -8.23 -75.26
CA TYR A 29 17.78 -8.22 -76.68
C TYR A 29 18.91 -9.17 -77.04
N TRP A 30 19.95 -9.27 -76.19
CA TRP A 30 21.10 -10.14 -76.44
C TRP A 30 20.81 -11.61 -76.21
N PHE A 31 20.25 -11.97 -75.04
CA PHE A 31 20.09 -13.39 -74.66
C PHE A 31 18.81 -14.01 -75.22
N CYS A 32 17.78 -13.22 -75.53
CA CYS A 32 16.58 -13.68 -76.23
C CYS A 32 16.62 -13.30 -77.72
N TYR A 33 17.80 -13.14 -78.33
CA TYR A 33 17.92 -12.64 -79.71
C TYR A 33 17.12 -13.47 -80.72
N SER A 34 17.08 -14.80 -80.59
CA SER A 34 16.28 -15.68 -81.45
C SER A 34 14.79 -15.32 -81.43
N PHE A 35 14.25 -14.95 -80.27
CA PHE A 35 12.86 -14.49 -80.14
C PHE A 35 12.63 -13.15 -80.86
N PHE A 36 13.58 -12.20 -80.77
CA PHE A 36 13.48 -10.93 -81.49
C PHE A 36 13.64 -11.09 -83.00
N PHE A 37 14.49 -12.03 -83.44
CA PHE A 37 14.70 -12.37 -84.84
C PHE A 37 13.44 -12.98 -85.48
N GLU A 38 12.80 -13.94 -84.79
CA GLU A 38 11.55 -14.56 -85.25
C GLU A 38 10.38 -13.57 -85.39
N GLN A 39 10.33 -12.54 -84.54
CA GLN A 39 9.30 -11.49 -84.58
C GLN A 39 9.62 -10.34 -85.55
N GLY A 40 10.77 -10.38 -86.22
CA GLY A 40 11.22 -9.30 -87.12
C GLY A 40 11.59 -7.99 -86.40
N TRP A 41 11.87 -8.05 -85.09
CA TRP A 41 12.22 -6.90 -84.25
C TRP A 41 13.74 -6.71 -84.14
N THR A 42 14.46 -6.89 -85.25
CA THR A 42 15.92 -6.73 -85.31
C THR A 42 16.29 -5.37 -85.90
N LEU A 43 17.17 -4.65 -85.22
CA LEU A 43 17.65 -3.33 -85.63
C LEU A 43 19.16 -3.42 -85.80
N GLU A 44 19.64 -3.29 -87.03
CA GLU A 44 21.06 -3.44 -87.38
C GLU A 44 21.98 -2.51 -86.56
N ILE A 45 21.49 -1.30 -86.25
CA ILE A 45 22.18 -0.31 -85.43
C ILE A 45 22.40 -0.84 -83.99
N VAL A 46 21.37 -1.44 -83.38
CA VAL A 46 21.43 -1.96 -82.00
C VAL A 46 22.39 -3.13 -81.93
N GLU A 47 22.37 -4.01 -82.93
CA GLU A 47 23.31 -5.14 -83.01
C GLU A 47 24.77 -4.70 -83.10
N ARG A 48 25.06 -3.71 -83.97
CA ARG A 48 26.42 -3.18 -84.11
C ARG A 48 26.92 -2.56 -82.80
N ILE A 49 26.06 -1.83 -82.09
CA ILE A 49 26.37 -1.23 -80.79
C ILE A 49 26.66 -2.33 -79.76
N LEU A 50 25.78 -3.34 -79.63
CA LEU A 50 25.95 -4.39 -78.63
C LEU A 50 27.16 -5.29 -78.92
N LYS A 51 27.44 -5.61 -80.19
CA LYS A 51 28.65 -6.38 -80.58
C LYS A 51 29.94 -5.62 -80.23
N ASN A 52 29.99 -4.31 -80.49
CA ASN A 52 31.13 -3.47 -80.10
C ASN A 52 31.26 -3.34 -78.58
N PHE A 53 30.14 -3.20 -77.88
CA PHE A 53 30.10 -3.13 -76.43
C PHE A 53 30.57 -4.44 -75.78
N GLN A 54 30.13 -5.59 -76.29
CA GLN A 54 30.59 -6.91 -75.84
C GLN A 54 32.08 -7.10 -76.08
N LYS A 55 32.60 -6.71 -77.26
CA LYS A 55 34.03 -6.81 -77.59
C LYS A 55 34.93 -6.03 -76.61
N THR A 56 34.40 -4.96 -76.02
CA THR A 56 35.16 -4.06 -75.14
C THR A 56 34.95 -4.39 -73.66
N SER A 57 33.74 -4.82 -73.25
CA SER A 57 33.37 -4.96 -71.83
C SER A 57 33.17 -6.40 -71.35
N GLY A 58 32.92 -7.36 -72.24
CA GLY A 58 32.56 -8.73 -71.88
C GLY A 58 31.24 -8.88 -71.09
N LEU A 59 30.41 -7.82 -71.00
CA LEU A 59 29.25 -7.76 -70.11
C LEU A 59 28.15 -8.79 -70.44
N PHE A 60 28.04 -9.20 -71.70
CA PHE A 60 27.04 -10.15 -72.21
C PHE A 60 27.61 -11.56 -72.39
N THR A 61 28.73 -11.89 -71.74
CA THR A 61 29.29 -13.26 -71.75
C THR A 61 28.42 -14.24 -70.97
N ASN A 62 27.79 -13.77 -69.88
CA ASN A 62 26.82 -14.52 -69.10
C ASN A 62 25.70 -13.56 -68.70
N SER A 63 24.45 -13.99 -68.82
CA SER A 63 23.29 -13.17 -68.46
C SER A 63 23.36 -12.66 -67.03
N THR A 64 23.89 -13.49 -66.12
CA THR A 64 24.08 -13.12 -64.71
C THR A 64 25.01 -11.91 -64.55
N TYR A 65 26.03 -11.75 -65.39
CA TYR A 65 26.94 -10.59 -65.31
C TYR A 65 26.26 -9.29 -65.73
N SER A 66 25.49 -9.30 -66.83
CA SER A 66 24.75 -8.09 -67.25
C SER A 66 23.68 -7.71 -66.23
N LYS A 67 23.02 -8.71 -65.62
CA LYS A 67 22.05 -8.51 -64.54
C LYS A 67 22.68 -7.97 -63.26
N LEU A 68 23.81 -8.53 -62.82
CA LEU A 68 24.51 -8.04 -61.64
C LEU A 68 24.96 -6.59 -61.82
N PHE A 69 25.44 -6.23 -63.00
CA PHE A 69 25.83 -4.84 -63.29
C PHE A 69 24.62 -3.89 -63.30
N ALA A 70 23.50 -4.30 -63.90
CA ALA A 70 22.24 -3.55 -63.83
C ALA A 70 21.74 -3.42 -62.39
N LEU A 71 21.86 -4.47 -61.57
CA LEU A 71 21.48 -4.47 -60.16
C LEU A 71 22.37 -3.55 -59.32
N ILE A 72 23.67 -3.48 -59.59
CA ILE A 72 24.60 -2.54 -58.93
C ILE A 72 24.14 -1.10 -59.18
N LEU A 73 23.82 -0.75 -60.43
CA LEU A 73 23.32 0.59 -60.75
C LEU A 73 21.95 0.87 -60.12
N LEU A 74 21.08 -0.14 -60.04
CA LEU A 74 19.80 -0.03 -59.32
C LEU A 74 20.03 0.21 -57.82
N ALA A 75 20.93 -0.55 -57.19
CA ALA A 75 21.25 -0.41 -55.78
C ALA A 75 21.84 0.97 -55.47
N LEU A 76 22.78 1.44 -56.29
CA LEU A 76 23.31 2.80 -56.21
C LEU A 76 22.19 3.84 -56.39
N SER A 77 21.23 3.60 -57.29
CA SER A 77 20.03 4.44 -57.49
C SER A 77 19.03 4.40 -56.31
N CYS A 78 19.00 3.33 -55.53
CA CYS A 78 18.16 3.24 -54.34
C CYS A 78 18.81 3.89 -53.11
N LEU A 79 20.15 3.81 -52.99
CA LEU A 79 20.88 4.35 -51.84
C LEU A 79 20.80 5.87 -51.73
N GLY A 80 20.95 6.58 -52.84
CA GLY A 80 20.85 8.05 -52.86
C GLY A 80 19.43 8.61 -52.98
N THR A 81 18.38 7.77 -53.17
CA THR A 81 17.01 8.28 -53.27
C THR A 81 16.41 8.47 -51.88
N LYS A 82 16.47 9.72 -51.40
CA LYS A 82 15.87 10.14 -50.14
C LYS A 82 14.34 10.20 -50.27
N GLY A 83 13.66 9.16 -49.83
CA GLY A 83 12.20 9.16 -49.68
C GLY A 83 11.78 9.56 -48.27
N VAL A 84 10.58 10.13 -48.13
CA VAL A 84 9.99 10.42 -46.80
C VAL A 84 9.92 9.14 -45.98
N LYS A 85 10.50 9.18 -44.78
CA LYS A 85 10.48 8.05 -43.85
C LYS A 85 9.04 7.72 -43.45
N ASN A 86 8.69 6.44 -43.39
CA ASN A 86 7.31 6.00 -43.12
C ASN A 86 7.29 4.84 -42.13
N GLU A 87 6.51 4.99 -41.05
CA GLU A 87 6.35 3.99 -39.98
C GLU A 87 5.67 2.68 -40.45
N LYS A 88 4.88 2.74 -41.53
CA LYS A 88 4.19 1.54 -42.08
C LYS A 88 5.15 0.56 -42.76
N ILE A 89 6.36 1.00 -43.12
CA ILE A 89 7.36 0.17 -43.80
C ILE A 89 8.19 -0.55 -42.73
N LYS A 90 8.10 -1.88 -42.68
CA LYS A 90 8.88 -2.74 -41.78
C LYS A 90 9.87 -3.59 -42.57
N TRP A 91 10.90 -4.13 -41.91
CA TRP A 91 11.83 -5.10 -42.51
C TRP A 91 11.13 -6.31 -43.14
N LYS A 92 10.00 -6.75 -42.57
CA LYS A 92 9.17 -7.82 -43.14
C LYS A 92 8.71 -7.49 -44.57
N ASN A 93 8.22 -6.27 -44.80
CA ASN A 93 7.75 -5.80 -46.10
C ASN A 93 8.92 -5.74 -47.12
N ILE A 94 10.09 -5.28 -46.68
CA ILE A 94 11.29 -5.24 -47.52
C ILE A 94 11.68 -6.67 -47.93
N ASN A 95 11.72 -7.60 -46.97
CA ASN A 95 12.10 -8.99 -47.24
C ASN A 95 11.09 -9.73 -48.14
N THR A 96 9.78 -9.42 -48.04
CA THR A 96 8.75 -10.01 -48.92
C THR A 96 8.91 -9.63 -50.39
N CYS A 97 9.57 -8.51 -50.70
CA CYS A 97 9.89 -8.14 -52.08
C CYS A 97 11.33 -8.54 -52.45
N LEU A 98 12.28 -8.39 -51.53
CA LEU A 98 13.69 -8.65 -51.77
C LEU A 98 13.99 -10.12 -52.07
N PHE A 99 13.41 -11.06 -51.31
CA PHE A 99 13.71 -12.48 -51.45
C PHE A 99 13.10 -13.08 -52.73
N PRO A 100 11.78 -12.95 -53.02
CA PRO A 100 11.22 -13.38 -54.30
C PRO A 100 11.82 -12.63 -55.49
N GLY A 101 12.11 -11.33 -55.33
CA GLY A 101 12.75 -10.52 -56.37
C GLY A 101 14.14 -11.03 -56.74
N SER A 102 14.95 -11.40 -55.76
CA SER A 102 16.30 -11.96 -55.98
C SER A 102 16.25 -13.30 -56.70
N ILE A 103 15.32 -14.19 -56.31
CA ILE A 103 15.12 -15.50 -56.94
C ILE A 103 14.69 -15.32 -58.40
N LEU A 104 13.65 -14.53 -58.66
CA LEU A 104 13.13 -14.28 -60.00
C LEU A 104 14.15 -13.57 -60.92
N TYR A 105 15.03 -12.75 -60.36
CA TYR A 105 16.00 -11.99 -61.13
C TYR A 105 17.29 -12.77 -61.44
N LEU A 106 17.89 -13.43 -60.44
CA LEU A 106 19.22 -14.06 -60.55
C LEU A 106 19.20 -15.56 -60.84
N LEU A 107 18.16 -16.30 -60.43
CA LEU A 107 18.09 -17.76 -60.55
C LEU A 107 17.22 -18.25 -61.71
N ASN A 108 16.88 -17.35 -62.64
CA ASN A 108 15.98 -17.66 -63.75
C ASN A 108 16.68 -18.14 -65.03
N PHE A 109 17.98 -18.49 -64.95
CA PHE A 109 18.75 -19.02 -66.08
C PHE A 109 18.09 -20.22 -66.77
N PRO A 110 17.51 -21.21 -66.05
CA PRO A 110 16.83 -22.34 -66.71
C PRO A 110 15.64 -21.93 -67.57
N LEU A 111 15.00 -20.79 -67.29
CA LEU A 111 13.88 -20.31 -68.10
C LEU A 111 14.31 -19.84 -69.49
N LEU A 112 15.59 -19.46 -69.65
CA LEU A 112 16.13 -19.03 -70.94
C LEU A 112 16.13 -20.18 -71.96
N GLU A 113 16.38 -21.42 -71.50
CA GLU A 113 16.37 -22.62 -72.33
C GLU A 113 14.95 -23.09 -72.68
N ILE A 114 13.94 -22.71 -71.88
CA ILE A 114 12.55 -23.13 -72.04
C ILE A 114 11.76 -22.13 -72.91
N SER A 115 11.86 -20.83 -72.61
CA SER A 115 11.14 -19.78 -73.35
C SER A 115 11.71 -18.40 -73.05
N GLY A 116 12.11 -17.68 -74.10
CA GLY A 116 12.55 -16.29 -73.99
C GLY A 116 11.49 -15.36 -73.37
N VAL A 117 10.20 -15.65 -73.57
CA VAL A 117 9.09 -14.87 -73.01
C VAL A 117 8.98 -15.06 -71.49
N LEU A 118 9.02 -16.30 -71.01
CA LEU A 118 9.00 -16.60 -69.57
C LEU A 118 10.21 -15.99 -68.85
N TYR A 119 11.37 -16.03 -69.49
CA TYR A 119 12.57 -15.41 -69.00
C TYR A 119 12.47 -13.87 -68.89
N ILE A 120 11.90 -13.20 -69.90
CA ILE A 120 11.67 -11.74 -69.87
C ILE A 120 10.68 -11.37 -68.76
N LEU A 121 9.57 -12.10 -68.62
CA LEU A 121 8.57 -11.85 -67.58
C LEU A 121 9.15 -12.05 -66.18
N SER A 122 9.85 -13.16 -65.95
CA SER A 122 10.49 -13.47 -64.67
C SER A 122 11.54 -12.43 -64.29
N THR A 123 12.43 -12.06 -65.24
CA THR A 123 13.45 -11.03 -65.00
C THR A 123 12.84 -9.66 -64.73
N SER A 124 11.79 -9.27 -65.46
CA SER A 124 11.10 -7.98 -65.26
C SER A 124 10.41 -7.91 -63.91
N ALA A 125 9.69 -8.97 -63.53
CA ALA A 125 9.04 -9.06 -62.22
C ALA A 125 10.07 -9.02 -61.08
N GLY A 126 11.17 -9.77 -61.21
CA GLY A 126 12.27 -9.76 -60.26
C GLY A 126 12.90 -8.37 -60.10
N PHE A 127 13.17 -7.69 -61.21
CA PHE A 127 13.74 -6.34 -61.21
C PHE A 127 12.84 -5.31 -60.53
N ILE A 128 11.52 -5.33 -60.81
CA ILE A 128 10.55 -4.42 -60.17
C ILE A 128 10.49 -4.67 -58.66
N LEU A 129 10.45 -5.93 -58.22
CA LEU A 129 10.43 -6.27 -56.81
C LEU A 129 11.70 -5.80 -56.07
N LEU A 130 12.87 -5.95 -56.70
CA LEU A 130 14.14 -5.45 -56.17
C LEU A 130 14.17 -3.91 -56.09
N MET A 131 13.62 -3.22 -57.09
CA MET A 131 13.48 -1.77 -57.08
C MET A 131 12.54 -1.29 -55.96
N VAL A 132 11.40 -1.94 -55.76
CA VAL A 132 10.46 -1.64 -54.67
C VAL A 132 11.12 -1.88 -53.31
N ALA A 133 11.83 -3.00 -53.14
CA ALA A 133 12.54 -3.32 -51.91
C ALA A 133 13.62 -2.27 -51.58
N GLY A 134 14.40 -1.84 -52.58
CA GLY A 134 15.42 -0.79 -52.41
C GLY A 134 14.82 0.57 -52.02
N LEU A 135 13.69 0.95 -52.62
CA LEU A 135 12.97 2.19 -52.28
C LEU A 135 12.36 2.14 -50.86
N TRP A 136 11.88 0.98 -50.42
CA TRP A 136 11.38 0.81 -49.06
C TRP A 136 12.51 0.84 -48.03
N MET A 137 13.68 0.30 -48.36
CA MET A 137 14.86 0.36 -47.50
C MET A 137 15.32 1.80 -47.26
N SER A 138 15.28 2.67 -48.28
CA SER A 138 15.61 4.10 -48.11
C SER A 138 14.58 4.87 -47.28
N ARG A 139 13.33 4.38 -47.20
CA ARG A 139 12.22 4.97 -46.42
C ARG A 139 12.03 4.37 -45.02
N LEU A 140 12.80 3.35 -44.65
CA LEU A 140 12.71 2.70 -43.34
C LEU A 140 13.07 3.68 -42.22
N LEU A 141 12.18 3.81 -41.23
CA LEU A 141 12.36 4.61 -40.03
C LEU A 141 13.02 3.75 -38.94
N LYS A 142 14.15 4.19 -38.38
CA LYS A 142 15.00 3.38 -37.49
C LYS A 142 14.62 3.48 -36.00
N ASN A 143 13.95 4.54 -35.58
CA ASN A 143 13.62 4.79 -34.17
C ASN A 143 12.15 4.45 -33.87
N LYS A 144 11.90 3.56 -32.91
CA LYS A 144 10.55 3.23 -32.48
C LYS A 144 10.19 4.07 -31.26
N LEU A 145 9.45 5.16 -31.47
CA LEU A 145 8.97 6.02 -30.36
C LEU A 145 7.78 5.40 -29.59
N MET A 146 7.05 4.47 -30.19
CA MET A 146 5.76 3.96 -29.68
C MET A 146 5.86 2.63 -28.93
N ASP A 147 7.06 2.14 -28.62
CA ASP A 147 7.21 0.84 -27.94
C ASP A 147 6.83 0.90 -26.44
N ASP A 148 6.77 2.10 -25.83
CA ASP A 148 6.40 2.30 -24.42
C ASP A 148 5.41 3.48 -24.22
N PRO A 149 4.13 3.31 -24.58
CA PRO A 149 3.11 4.37 -24.49
C PRO A 149 2.78 4.76 -23.04
N PHE A 150 3.11 3.92 -22.06
CA PHE A 150 2.86 4.15 -20.64
C PHE A 150 4.11 4.58 -19.87
N ASN A 151 5.21 4.88 -20.58
CA ASN A 151 6.45 5.38 -20.00
C ASN A 151 7.03 4.48 -18.89
N ASN A 152 6.72 3.18 -18.93
CA ASN A 152 7.12 2.20 -17.91
C ASN A 152 8.64 2.12 -17.75
N GLU A 153 9.41 2.22 -18.84
CA GLU A 153 10.87 2.15 -18.78
C GLU A 153 11.47 3.39 -18.13
N ASN A 154 11.00 4.59 -18.49
CA ASN A 154 11.53 5.83 -17.94
C ASN A 154 11.10 6.07 -16.49
N GLU A 155 9.95 5.52 -16.08
CA GLU A 155 9.47 5.51 -14.69
C GLU A 155 10.08 4.36 -13.86
N SER A 156 10.80 3.43 -14.49
CA SER A 156 11.50 2.36 -13.77
C SER A 156 12.81 2.87 -13.17
N PHE A 157 13.12 2.42 -11.96
CA PHE A 157 14.35 2.78 -11.25
C PHE A 157 14.92 1.59 -10.48
N MET A 158 16.22 1.65 -10.21
CA MET A 158 16.90 0.62 -9.43
C MET A 158 16.42 0.65 -7.98
N GLN A 159 16.10 -0.51 -7.44
CA GLN A 159 15.64 -0.68 -6.06
C GLN A 159 16.67 -1.46 -5.26
N GLU A 160 16.48 -1.53 -3.94
CA GLU A 160 17.39 -2.26 -3.08
C GLU A 160 17.35 -3.76 -3.40
N THR A 161 18.53 -4.35 -3.62
CA THR A 161 18.69 -5.77 -3.96
C THR A 161 19.35 -6.55 -2.84
N LYS A 162 19.96 -5.85 -1.88
CA LYS A 162 20.61 -6.46 -0.74
C LYS A 162 19.62 -6.61 0.41
N LEU A 163 19.54 -7.81 0.95
CA LEU A 163 18.88 -8.06 2.23
C LEU A 163 19.71 -7.41 3.36
N LEU A 164 19.09 -6.48 4.09
CA LEU A 164 19.67 -5.84 5.27
C LEU A 164 18.93 -6.32 6.52
N GLU A 165 19.60 -7.10 7.36
CA GLU A 165 19.00 -7.69 8.55
C GLU A 165 19.67 -7.21 9.84
N ASN A 166 18.85 -6.94 10.85
CA ASN A 166 19.29 -6.65 12.21
C ASN A 166 18.30 -7.23 13.25
N GLU A 167 18.58 -6.96 14.53
CA GLU A 167 17.80 -7.44 15.69
C GLU A 167 16.31 -7.05 15.66
N PHE A 168 15.94 -6.03 14.88
CA PHE A 168 14.61 -5.43 14.84
C PHE A 168 13.97 -5.40 13.45
N SER A 169 14.73 -5.72 12.40
CA SER A 169 14.31 -5.42 11.04
C SER A 169 13.11 -6.25 10.59
N VAL A 170 12.32 -5.73 9.66
CA VAL A 170 11.33 -6.51 8.92
C VAL A 170 11.72 -6.52 7.45
N ASN A 171 11.88 -7.71 6.88
CA ASN A 171 12.40 -7.92 5.54
C ASN A 171 11.33 -8.52 4.64
N LEU A 172 11.07 -7.87 3.51
CA LEU A 172 10.05 -8.27 2.54
C LEU A 172 10.72 -8.56 1.19
N PRO A 173 10.65 -9.78 0.66
CA PRO A 173 11.18 -10.07 -0.67
C PRO A 173 10.33 -9.41 -1.73
N THR A 174 10.96 -8.88 -2.77
CA THR A 174 10.27 -8.13 -3.82
C THR A 174 10.67 -8.53 -5.23
N LYS A 175 9.79 -8.23 -6.18
CA LYS A 175 10.09 -8.22 -7.62
C LYS A 175 9.81 -6.85 -8.19
N PHE A 176 10.77 -6.26 -8.89
CA PHE A 176 10.63 -4.94 -9.48
C PHE A 176 11.05 -4.91 -10.94
N TYR A 177 10.42 -4.03 -11.71
CA TYR A 177 10.72 -3.86 -13.12
C TYR A 177 11.81 -2.80 -13.30
N TYR A 178 12.89 -3.12 -14.00
CA TYR A 178 13.97 -2.19 -14.34
C TYR A 178 14.73 -2.66 -15.59
N ARG A 179 14.95 -1.74 -16.54
CA ARG A 179 15.67 -1.97 -17.81
C ARG A 179 15.14 -3.16 -18.62
N GLY A 180 13.83 -3.20 -18.90
CA GLY A 180 13.24 -4.24 -19.74
C GLY A 180 13.00 -5.58 -19.06
N LYS A 181 13.26 -5.73 -17.76
CA LYS A 181 13.21 -7.02 -17.06
C LYS A 181 12.67 -6.87 -15.63
N TRP A 182 12.10 -7.97 -15.13
CA TRP A 182 11.81 -8.15 -13.72
C TRP A 182 13.07 -8.62 -12.99
N ASN A 183 13.38 -7.98 -11.87
CA ASN A 183 14.53 -8.24 -11.02
C ASN A 183 14.04 -8.57 -9.61
N ASP A 184 14.75 -9.46 -8.91
CA ASP A 184 14.51 -9.74 -7.50
C ASP A 184 15.16 -8.66 -6.64
N GLY A 185 14.50 -8.31 -5.54
CA GLY A 185 14.95 -7.30 -4.60
C GLY A 185 14.43 -7.52 -3.18
N TRP A 186 14.70 -6.55 -2.32
CA TRP A 186 14.31 -6.58 -0.92
C TRP A 186 13.86 -5.20 -0.44
N ILE A 187 12.79 -5.18 0.36
CA ILE A 187 12.48 -4.05 1.23
C ILE A 187 12.87 -4.44 2.64
N SER A 188 13.94 -3.82 3.14
CA SER A 188 14.45 -4.03 4.50
C SER A 188 14.12 -2.83 5.39
N VAL A 189 13.13 -3.02 6.27
CA VAL A 189 12.77 -2.04 7.30
C VAL A 189 13.75 -2.19 8.46
N VAL A 190 14.93 -1.63 8.34
CA VAL A 190 15.98 -1.71 9.39
C VAL A 190 15.62 -0.91 10.65
N ASN A 191 14.74 0.08 10.52
CA ASN A 191 14.30 0.93 11.63
C ASN A 191 12.77 0.92 11.80
N VAL A 192 12.25 -0.17 12.36
CA VAL A 192 10.82 -0.35 12.69
C VAL A 192 10.31 0.63 13.75
N PHE A 193 11.21 1.23 14.54
CA PHE A 193 10.85 2.18 15.59
C PHE A 193 10.54 3.59 15.08
N ARG A 194 10.76 3.87 13.79
CA ARG A 194 10.26 5.09 13.13
C ARG A 194 8.80 4.99 12.68
N ALA A 195 8.10 3.97 13.19
CA ALA A 195 6.74 3.61 12.81
C ALA A 195 6.59 3.30 11.31
N SER A 196 5.53 2.57 11.00
CA SER A 196 5.19 2.13 9.66
C SER A 196 3.72 2.39 9.40
N ILE A 197 3.42 3.07 8.30
CA ILE A 197 2.06 3.22 7.79
C ILE A 197 1.89 2.32 6.56
N VAL A 198 0.78 1.59 6.52
CA VAL A 198 0.38 0.73 5.42
C VAL A 198 -0.96 1.22 4.85
N LEU A 199 -0.89 1.78 3.64
CA LEU A 199 -2.02 2.35 2.90
C LEU A 199 -2.50 1.41 1.80
N GLY A 200 -3.76 1.57 1.40
CA GLY A 200 -4.32 0.83 0.29
C GLY A 200 -5.80 0.56 0.44
N THR A 201 -6.54 0.58 -0.66
CA THR A 201 -7.95 0.18 -0.71
C THR A 201 -8.14 -1.29 -0.26
N PRO A 202 -9.35 -1.70 0.15
CA PRO A 202 -9.64 -3.11 0.41
C PRO A 202 -9.22 -4.00 -0.76
N GLY A 203 -8.58 -5.14 -0.46
CA GLY A 203 -8.08 -6.06 -1.49
C GLY A 203 -6.69 -5.74 -2.06
N SER A 204 -6.08 -4.59 -1.72
CA SER A 204 -4.71 -4.25 -2.16
C SER A 204 -3.60 -5.18 -1.62
N GLY A 205 -3.89 -5.96 -0.57
CA GLY A 205 -2.96 -6.91 0.04
C GLY A 205 -2.24 -6.41 1.29
N LYS A 206 -2.66 -5.28 1.90
CA LYS A 206 -2.04 -4.67 3.10
C LYS A 206 -1.69 -5.68 4.20
N SER A 207 -2.70 -6.40 4.69
CA SER A 207 -2.54 -7.27 5.85
C SER A 207 -1.69 -8.50 5.49
N TYR A 208 -1.99 -9.12 4.36
CA TYR A 208 -1.29 -10.31 3.87
C TYR A 208 0.20 -10.07 3.54
N ALA A 209 0.51 -8.96 2.86
CA ALA A 209 1.86 -8.66 2.42
C ALA A 209 2.74 -8.01 3.48
N ILE A 210 2.16 -7.23 4.40
CA ILE A 210 2.95 -6.37 5.31
C ILE A 210 2.63 -6.69 6.77
N VAL A 211 1.38 -6.53 7.21
CA VAL A 211 1.01 -6.69 8.64
C VAL A 211 1.37 -8.10 9.15
N ASN A 212 1.05 -9.13 8.37
CA ASN A 212 1.39 -10.51 8.71
C ASN A 212 2.90 -10.70 8.85
N ASN A 213 3.71 -10.12 7.94
CA ASN A 213 5.17 -10.20 8.02
C ASN A 213 5.72 -9.49 9.26
N TYR A 214 5.15 -8.35 9.64
CA TYR A 214 5.48 -7.69 10.91
C TYR A 214 5.20 -8.61 12.11
N ILE A 215 4.01 -9.22 12.16
CA ILE A 215 3.64 -10.14 13.25
C ILE A 215 4.63 -11.31 13.32
N LYS A 216 4.84 -12.01 12.20
CA LYS A 216 5.71 -13.20 12.13
C LYS A 216 7.15 -12.88 12.53
N GLN A 217 7.76 -11.88 11.88
CA GLN A 217 9.18 -11.56 12.09
C GLN A 217 9.45 -10.93 13.45
N HIS A 218 8.54 -10.10 13.98
CA HIS A 218 8.70 -9.60 15.35
C HIS A 218 8.60 -10.72 16.38
N ILE A 219 7.73 -11.72 16.16
CA ILE A 219 7.66 -12.90 17.04
C ILE A 219 8.96 -13.72 16.97
N GLU A 220 9.50 -13.95 15.78
CA GLU A 220 10.80 -14.63 15.56
C GLU A 220 11.96 -13.89 16.24
N LYS A 221 11.83 -12.57 16.40
CA LYS A 221 12.84 -11.71 17.02
C LYS A 221 12.61 -11.48 18.51
N GLY A 222 11.61 -12.09 19.14
CA GLY A 222 11.40 -11.98 20.59
C GLY A 222 10.69 -10.70 21.05
N PHE A 223 9.80 -10.13 20.22
CA PHE A 223 8.99 -8.96 20.60
C PHE A 223 7.75 -9.37 21.40
N SER A 224 7.43 -8.64 22.46
CA SER A 224 6.05 -8.62 22.97
C SER A 224 5.13 -7.88 22.00
N MET A 225 3.82 -8.10 22.04
CA MET A 225 2.96 -7.54 21.00
C MET A 225 1.57 -7.16 21.49
N TYR A 226 1.11 -6.01 21.01
CA TYR A 226 -0.28 -5.60 21.00
C TYR A 226 -0.82 -5.70 19.59
N ILE A 227 -1.89 -6.46 19.38
CA ILE A 227 -2.54 -6.63 18.08
C ILE A 227 -3.99 -6.20 18.20
N TYR A 228 -4.34 -5.11 17.51
CA TYR A 228 -5.73 -4.75 17.29
C TYR A 228 -6.22 -5.42 16.01
N ASP A 229 -7.05 -6.43 16.18
CA ASP A 229 -7.56 -7.31 15.13
C ASP A 229 -9.01 -6.91 14.79
N PHE A 230 -9.16 -6.08 13.75
CA PHE A 230 -10.48 -5.54 13.37
C PHE A 230 -11.42 -6.63 12.82
N LYS A 231 -10.86 -7.71 12.26
CA LYS A 231 -11.58 -8.86 11.70
C LYS A 231 -11.22 -10.13 12.48
N PHE A 232 -11.41 -10.07 13.79
CA PHE A 232 -11.01 -11.16 14.67
C PHE A 232 -11.60 -12.51 14.21
N ASP A 233 -10.82 -13.60 14.09
CA ASP A 233 -9.45 -13.81 14.60
C ASP A 233 -8.33 -13.81 13.52
N ASP A 234 -8.51 -13.12 12.40
CA ASP A 234 -7.61 -13.14 11.22
C ASP A 234 -6.12 -12.94 11.57
N LEU A 235 -5.77 -11.91 12.35
CA LEU A 235 -4.39 -11.64 12.77
C LEU A 235 -4.00 -12.44 14.01
N SER A 236 -4.97 -12.65 14.89
CA SER A 236 -4.78 -13.31 16.18
C SER A 236 -4.36 -14.77 16.02
N ILE A 237 -4.95 -15.49 15.07
CA ILE A 237 -4.62 -16.90 14.79
C ILE A 237 -3.20 -17.05 14.24
N ILE A 238 -2.75 -16.07 13.44
CA ILE A 238 -1.38 -16.03 12.91
C ILE A 238 -0.40 -15.83 14.06
N ALA A 239 -0.63 -14.84 14.92
CA ALA A 239 0.23 -14.56 16.07
C ALA A 239 0.32 -15.76 17.03
N TYR A 240 -0.82 -16.39 17.34
CA TYR A 240 -0.87 -17.57 18.20
C TYR A 240 -0.03 -18.73 17.64
N ASN A 241 -0.27 -19.11 16.38
CA ASN A 241 0.44 -20.23 15.76
C ASN A 241 1.92 -19.93 15.55
N HIS A 242 2.29 -18.68 15.29
CA HIS A 242 3.68 -18.28 15.16
C HIS A 242 4.42 -18.35 16.49
N LEU A 243 3.78 -17.91 17.58
CA LEU A 243 4.31 -17.98 18.93
C LEU A 243 4.53 -19.43 19.37
N LEU A 244 3.60 -20.35 19.04
CA LEU A 244 3.76 -21.78 19.35
C LEU A 244 5.03 -22.38 18.74
N LYS A 245 5.45 -21.90 17.55
CA LYS A 245 6.63 -22.41 16.83
C LYS A 245 7.93 -21.73 17.25
N HIS A 246 7.86 -20.50 17.78
CA HIS A 246 9.04 -19.64 18.03
C HIS A 246 9.16 -19.20 19.48
N SER A 247 8.52 -19.92 20.40
CA SER A 247 8.63 -19.63 21.83
C SER A 247 10.05 -19.77 22.38
N ASP A 248 10.92 -20.50 21.67
CA ASP A 248 12.37 -20.62 21.96
C ASP A 248 13.16 -19.32 21.75
N LYS A 249 12.57 -18.33 21.06
CA LYS A 249 13.21 -17.03 20.77
C LYS A 249 13.13 -16.03 21.93
N TYR A 250 12.52 -16.42 23.05
CA TYR A 250 12.30 -15.58 24.21
C TYR A 250 12.99 -16.15 25.43
N ASP A 251 13.64 -15.28 26.22
CA ASP A 251 14.19 -15.66 27.52
C ASP A 251 13.09 -16.15 28.48
N VAL A 252 11.94 -15.48 28.45
CA VAL A 252 10.71 -15.87 29.14
C VAL A 252 9.61 -16.01 28.10
N LYS A 253 9.04 -17.21 27.99
CA LYS A 253 7.96 -17.48 27.03
C LYS A 253 6.78 -16.52 27.26
N PRO A 254 6.33 -15.77 26.22
CA PRO A 254 5.18 -14.91 26.35
C PRO A 254 3.88 -15.68 26.57
N ASN A 255 3.04 -15.15 27.45
CA ASN A 255 1.65 -15.60 27.56
C ASN A 255 0.81 -14.95 26.45
N PHE A 256 -0.12 -15.73 25.89
CA PHE A 256 -1.02 -15.28 24.83
C PHE A 256 -2.38 -14.92 25.42
N TYR A 257 -2.74 -13.64 25.37
CA TYR A 257 -3.99 -13.11 25.89
C TYR A 257 -4.88 -12.61 24.77
N VAL A 258 -6.19 -12.73 24.97
CA VAL A 258 -7.21 -12.29 24.03
C VAL A 258 -8.27 -11.51 24.79
N ILE A 259 -8.66 -10.35 24.27
CA ILE A 259 -9.88 -9.63 24.67
C ILE A 259 -10.87 -9.72 23.52
N ASN A 260 -12.02 -10.35 23.78
CA ASN A 260 -13.12 -10.52 22.84
C ASN A 260 -14.46 -10.27 23.55
N PHE A 261 -15.28 -9.37 23.02
CA PHE A 261 -16.59 -9.03 23.59
C PHE A 261 -17.76 -9.85 23.04
N ASP A 262 -17.58 -10.53 21.90
CA ASP A 262 -18.61 -11.37 21.30
C ASP A 262 -18.64 -12.78 21.87
N ASN A 263 -17.46 -13.34 22.17
CA ASN A 263 -17.35 -14.70 22.71
C ASN A 263 -16.50 -14.75 23.99
N PRO A 264 -17.16 -14.77 25.17
CA PRO A 264 -16.51 -14.89 26.47
C PRO A 264 -15.61 -16.13 26.65
N ARG A 265 -15.89 -17.25 25.95
CA ARG A 265 -15.02 -18.46 25.99
C ARG A 265 -13.65 -18.21 25.39
N LYS A 266 -13.59 -17.29 24.43
CA LYS A 266 -12.38 -16.89 23.71
C LYS A 266 -11.83 -15.55 24.22
N SER A 267 -12.14 -15.20 25.47
CA SER A 267 -11.76 -13.93 26.06
C SER A 267 -11.20 -14.12 27.46
N HIS A 268 -10.13 -13.40 27.75
CA HIS A 268 -9.67 -13.13 29.11
C HIS A 268 -10.37 -11.88 29.64
N ARG A 269 -10.43 -11.75 30.95
CA ARG A 269 -10.96 -10.57 31.63
C ARG A 269 -9.84 -9.63 32.02
N CYS A 270 -10.03 -8.34 31.82
CA CYS A 270 -9.06 -7.32 32.20
C CYS A 270 -9.79 -6.03 32.57
N ASN A 271 -9.45 -5.43 33.70
CA ASN A 271 -10.00 -4.14 34.08
C ASN A 271 -9.07 -3.02 33.61
N PRO A 272 -9.44 -2.24 32.57
CA PRO A 272 -8.60 -1.14 32.12
C PRO A 272 -8.64 0.08 33.06
N LEU A 273 -9.55 0.10 34.04
CA LEU A 273 -9.60 1.07 35.13
C LEU A 273 -9.02 0.51 36.43
N ASN A 274 -8.13 -0.50 36.35
CA ASN A 274 -7.58 -1.09 37.56
C ASN A 274 -6.95 0.00 38.46
N PRO A 275 -7.38 0.08 39.73
CA PRO A 275 -7.03 1.18 40.61
C PRO A 275 -5.52 1.27 40.88
N LYS A 276 -4.77 0.18 40.71
CA LYS A 276 -3.31 0.17 40.90
C LYS A 276 -2.55 1.07 39.91
N PHE A 277 -3.17 1.39 38.77
CA PHE A 277 -2.57 2.22 37.73
C PHE A 277 -3.09 3.65 37.71
N MET A 278 -3.97 4.02 38.64
CA MET A 278 -4.44 5.40 38.82
C MET A 278 -3.81 5.97 40.08
N THR A 279 -2.93 6.94 39.87
CA THR A 279 -2.16 7.61 40.92
C THR A 279 -2.73 8.98 41.26
N ASP A 280 -3.30 9.65 40.27
CA ASP A 280 -3.83 11.01 40.38
C ASP A 280 -5.18 11.12 39.66
N ILE A 281 -6.02 12.07 40.05
CA ILE A 281 -7.34 12.30 39.44
C ILE A 281 -7.24 12.62 37.93
N SER A 282 -6.11 13.16 37.48
CA SER A 282 -5.80 13.31 36.06
C SER A 282 -5.81 11.97 35.29
N ASP A 283 -5.43 10.85 35.91
CA ASP A 283 -5.53 9.51 35.29
C ASP A 283 -6.97 9.07 35.06
N ALA A 284 -7.90 9.49 35.93
CA ALA A 284 -9.33 9.27 35.77
C ALA A 284 -9.91 10.20 34.69
N TYR A 285 -9.48 11.45 34.65
CA TYR A 285 -9.83 12.39 33.58
C TYR A 285 -9.37 11.90 32.20
N GLU A 286 -8.12 11.43 32.07
CA GLU A 286 -7.59 10.85 30.82
C GLU A 286 -8.43 9.66 30.33
N ALA A 287 -8.85 8.79 31.25
CA ALA A 287 -9.72 7.66 30.95
C ALA A 287 -11.10 8.12 30.46
N SER A 288 -11.77 8.99 31.22
CA SER A 288 -13.08 9.54 30.87
C SER A 288 -13.05 10.24 29.53
N TYR A 289 -12.02 11.04 29.27
CA TYR A 289 -11.84 11.74 28.02
C TYR A 289 -11.70 10.76 26.84
N THR A 290 -10.90 9.71 27.02
CA THR A 290 -10.71 8.67 25.98
C THR A 290 -12.03 7.94 25.67
N ILE A 291 -12.80 7.61 26.70
CA ILE A 291 -14.12 6.98 26.57
C ILE A 291 -15.07 7.89 25.79
N MET A 292 -15.17 9.16 26.19
CA MET A 292 -16.11 10.12 25.59
C MET A 292 -15.78 10.42 24.12
N LEU A 293 -14.51 10.61 23.78
CA LEU A 293 -14.13 10.85 22.38
C LEU A 293 -14.36 9.63 21.48
N ASN A 294 -14.18 8.42 21.99
CA ASN A 294 -14.44 7.21 21.22
C ASN A 294 -15.95 6.94 21.03
N LEU A 295 -16.80 7.47 21.92
CA LEU A 295 -18.25 7.48 21.76
C LEU A 295 -18.72 8.55 20.79
N ASN A 296 -18.06 9.71 20.81
CA ASN A 296 -18.39 10.83 19.93
C ASN A 296 -17.14 11.48 19.34
N LYS A 297 -16.68 10.94 18.21
CA LYS A 297 -15.48 11.44 17.51
C LYS A 297 -15.58 12.90 17.09
N THR A 298 -16.78 13.46 16.91
CA THR A 298 -16.94 14.89 16.57
C THR A 298 -16.44 15.82 17.66
N TRP A 299 -16.33 15.33 18.91
CA TRP A 299 -15.80 16.08 20.03
C TRP A 299 -14.29 16.31 19.96
N ILE A 300 -13.56 15.53 19.14
CA ILE A 300 -12.11 15.71 18.91
C ILE A 300 -11.83 17.12 18.35
N GLN A 301 -12.76 17.67 17.56
CA GLN A 301 -12.62 19.01 16.98
C GLN A 301 -13.18 20.14 17.86
N LYS A 302 -13.81 19.80 18.98
CA LYS A 302 -14.51 20.74 19.90
C LYS A 302 -13.89 20.76 21.30
N GLN A 303 -12.58 20.49 21.40
CA GLN A 303 -11.88 20.49 22.69
C GLN A 303 -11.97 21.87 23.36
N GLY A 304 -12.24 21.88 24.67
CA GLY A 304 -12.47 23.11 25.44
C GLY A 304 -13.89 23.68 25.35
N ASP A 305 -14.79 23.08 24.56
CA ASP A 305 -16.22 23.37 24.63
C ASP A 305 -16.79 22.80 25.94
N PHE A 306 -17.49 23.63 26.71
CA PHE A 306 -18.10 23.24 27.97
C PHE A 306 -19.07 22.06 27.82
N PHE A 307 -19.76 21.93 26.68
CA PHE A 307 -20.62 20.77 26.40
C PHE A 307 -19.86 19.44 26.28
N VAL A 308 -18.57 19.49 25.96
CA VAL A 308 -17.68 18.33 25.87
C VAL A 308 -17.02 18.07 27.23
N GLU A 309 -16.56 19.13 27.90
CA GLU A 309 -15.82 19.00 29.17
C GLU A 309 -16.71 18.53 30.34
N SER A 310 -17.95 19.02 30.43
CA SER A 310 -18.88 18.64 31.52
C SER A 310 -19.07 17.12 31.69
N PRO A 311 -19.49 16.36 30.66
CA PRO A 311 -19.65 14.91 30.81
C PRO A 311 -18.34 14.17 31.10
N ILE A 312 -17.20 14.68 30.61
CA ILE A 312 -15.88 14.10 30.87
C ILE A 312 -15.51 14.25 32.34
N ILE A 313 -15.69 15.46 32.89
CA ILE A 313 -15.41 15.77 34.30
C ILE A 313 -16.29 14.93 35.21
N LEU A 314 -17.60 14.82 34.93
CA LEU A 314 -18.50 14.01 35.74
C LEU A 314 -18.08 12.53 35.76
N LEU A 315 -17.77 11.96 34.59
CA LEU A 315 -17.30 10.57 34.55
C LEU A 315 -15.95 10.41 35.26
N ALA A 316 -15.06 11.40 35.18
CA ALA A 316 -13.77 11.39 35.88
C ALA A 316 -13.96 11.36 37.40
N ALA A 317 -14.87 12.20 37.92
CA ALA A 317 -15.23 12.21 39.33
C ALA A 317 -15.82 10.87 39.78
N ILE A 318 -16.67 10.24 38.96
CA ILE A 318 -17.23 8.91 39.22
C ILE A 318 -16.13 7.83 39.28
N ILE A 319 -15.22 7.82 38.30
CA ILE A 319 -14.12 6.84 38.26
C ILE A 319 -13.20 7.03 39.48
N TRP A 320 -12.88 8.29 39.82
CA TRP A 320 -12.05 8.60 40.98
C TRP A 320 -12.73 8.24 42.30
N PHE A 321 -14.02 8.52 42.45
CA PHE A 321 -14.83 8.07 43.58
C PHE A 321 -14.75 6.55 43.75
N LEU A 322 -14.98 5.78 42.68
CA LEU A 322 -14.90 4.31 42.75
C LEU A 322 -13.50 3.81 43.08
N LYS A 323 -12.45 4.59 42.75
CA LYS A 323 -11.04 4.29 43.07
C LYS A 323 -10.75 4.48 44.56
N ILE A 324 -11.28 5.53 45.19
CA ILE A 324 -11.06 5.81 46.62
C ILE A 324 -12.02 5.02 47.52
N TYR A 325 -13.23 4.76 47.06
CA TYR A 325 -14.23 3.99 47.79
C TYR A 325 -13.81 2.51 47.96
N ASP A 326 -13.84 2.02 49.19
CA ASP A 326 -13.48 0.63 49.56
C ASP A 326 -12.16 0.17 48.91
N ASN A 327 -11.13 1.02 48.95
CA ASN A 327 -9.80 0.79 48.36
C ASN A 327 -9.83 0.41 46.86
N GLY A 328 -10.82 0.89 46.11
CA GLY A 328 -10.90 0.68 44.67
C GLY A 328 -11.51 -0.66 44.26
N LYS A 329 -12.12 -1.40 45.19
CA LYS A 329 -12.72 -2.72 44.93
C LYS A 329 -13.74 -2.70 43.78
N TYR A 330 -14.51 -1.62 43.66
CA TYR A 330 -15.54 -1.43 42.63
C TYR A 330 -15.08 -0.52 41.50
N CYS A 331 -13.78 -0.21 41.42
CA CYS A 331 -13.22 0.65 40.39
C CYS A 331 -13.09 -0.12 39.06
N THR A 332 -14.20 -0.29 38.36
CA THR A 332 -14.25 -0.90 37.03
C THR A 332 -15.12 -0.09 36.10
N PHE A 333 -14.90 -0.25 34.79
CA PHE A 333 -15.70 0.47 33.79
C PHE A 333 -17.21 0.15 33.87
N PRO A 334 -17.63 -1.12 34.06
CA PRO A 334 -19.03 -1.46 34.33
C PRO A 334 -19.66 -0.71 35.52
N HIS A 335 -18.97 -0.65 36.67
CA HIS A 335 -19.46 0.06 37.85
C HIS A 335 -19.58 1.57 37.59
N ALA A 336 -18.63 2.16 36.86
CA ALA A 336 -18.70 3.58 36.49
C ALA A 336 -19.92 3.89 35.61
N ILE A 337 -20.23 3.03 34.62
CA ILE A 337 -21.42 3.18 33.78
C ILE A 337 -22.70 3.04 34.60
N GLU A 338 -22.79 2.03 35.47
CA GLU A 338 -23.97 1.81 36.30
C GLU A 338 -24.20 2.96 37.28
N LEU A 339 -23.13 3.51 37.89
CA LEU A 339 -23.23 4.65 38.79
C LEU A 339 -23.68 5.92 38.06
N LEU A 340 -23.12 6.23 36.89
CA LEU A 340 -23.56 7.36 36.06
C LEU A 340 -25.05 7.27 35.67
N ASN A 341 -25.58 6.05 35.58
CA ASN A 341 -26.98 5.83 35.20
C ASN A 341 -27.99 6.05 36.34
N LYS A 342 -27.54 6.28 37.58
CA LYS A 342 -28.41 6.53 38.74
C LYS A 342 -28.96 7.97 38.76
N LYS A 343 -29.74 8.29 39.79
CA LYS A 343 -30.36 9.62 39.95
C LYS A 343 -29.27 10.65 40.24
N TYR A 344 -29.34 11.80 39.59
CA TYR A 344 -28.34 12.86 39.75
C TYR A 344 -28.28 13.41 41.18
N ALA A 345 -29.42 13.51 41.87
CA ALA A 345 -29.46 13.90 43.27
C ALA A 345 -28.57 12.99 44.12
N ASP A 346 -28.76 11.67 44.02
CA ASP A 346 -27.96 10.69 44.76
C ASP A 346 -26.47 10.79 44.39
N ILE A 347 -26.16 10.86 43.08
CA ILE A 347 -24.77 10.93 42.60
C ILE A 347 -24.08 12.19 43.12
N PHE A 348 -24.68 13.38 42.95
CA PHE A 348 -24.06 14.63 43.36
C PHE A 348 -23.90 14.70 44.88
N THR A 349 -24.91 14.32 45.66
CA THR A 349 -24.81 14.27 47.13
C THR A 349 -23.66 13.36 47.59
N ILE A 350 -23.47 12.21 46.93
CA ILE A 350 -22.36 11.31 47.27
C ILE A 350 -21.02 11.92 46.88
N LEU A 351 -20.86 12.36 45.62
CA LEU A 351 -19.57 12.83 45.12
C LEU A 351 -19.10 14.11 45.85
N THR A 352 -20.00 15.01 46.23
CA THR A 352 -19.63 16.23 46.99
C THR A 352 -19.23 15.96 48.43
N SER A 353 -19.60 14.81 48.99
CA SER A 353 -19.18 14.43 50.33
C SER A 353 -17.68 14.06 50.42
N TYR A 354 -16.97 14.02 49.29
CA TYR A 354 -15.54 13.76 49.19
C TYR A 354 -14.80 15.03 48.79
N SER A 355 -13.94 15.55 49.68
CA SER A 355 -13.18 16.79 49.47
C SER A 355 -12.28 16.76 48.24
N GLU A 356 -11.74 15.59 47.87
CA GLU A 356 -10.91 15.42 46.68
C GLU A 356 -11.66 15.75 45.36
N LEU A 357 -12.99 15.69 45.37
CA LEU A 357 -13.83 15.90 44.20
C LEU A 357 -14.45 17.29 44.14
N GLU A 358 -14.37 18.07 45.21
CA GLU A 358 -15.04 19.37 45.37
C GLU A 358 -14.77 20.32 44.19
N ASN A 359 -13.49 20.49 43.82
CA ASN A 359 -13.07 21.36 42.71
C ASN A 359 -13.62 20.93 41.35
N TYR A 360 -13.80 19.61 41.13
CA TYR A 360 -14.34 19.09 39.88
C TYR A 360 -15.86 19.22 39.81
N LEU A 361 -16.54 19.26 40.96
CA LEU A 361 -17.99 19.29 41.06
C LEU A 361 -18.56 20.69 41.23
N SER A 362 -17.78 21.67 41.67
CA SER A 362 -18.23 23.06 41.89
C SER A 362 -19.05 23.62 40.72
N PRO A 363 -18.64 23.52 39.43
CA PRO A 363 -19.44 24.01 38.31
C PRO A 363 -20.81 23.31 38.17
N PHE A 364 -20.91 22.04 38.57
CA PHE A 364 -22.15 21.27 38.54
C PHE A 364 -23.07 21.67 39.68
N LEU A 365 -22.51 21.96 40.86
CA LEU A 365 -23.27 22.42 42.02
C LEU A 365 -23.82 23.81 41.80
N ASP A 366 -23.02 24.74 41.28
CA ASP A 366 -23.47 26.09 40.94
C ASP A 366 -24.65 26.05 39.95
N ALA A 367 -24.57 25.17 38.93
CA ALA A 367 -25.67 24.96 37.99
C ALA A 367 -26.90 24.29 38.64
N TRP A 368 -26.68 23.35 39.55
CA TRP A 368 -27.74 22.63 40.26
C TRP A 368 -28.50 23.51 41.25
N GLU A 369 -27.78 24.40 41.95
CA GLU A 369 -28.30 25.35 42.93
C GLU A 369 -28.89 26.60 42.28
N GLY A 370 -28.28 27.08 41.19
CA GLY A 370 -28.73 28.24 40.43
C GLY A 370 -29.97 28.01 39.55
N GLY A 371 -30.61 26.84 39.64
CA GLY A 371 -31.83 26.52 38.90
C GLY A 371 -31.62 26.16 37.41
N ALA A 372 -30.39 25.92 36.97
CA ALA A 372 -30.05 25.54 35.60
C ALA A 372 -30.06 24.02 35.36
N GLN A 373 -30.93 23.29 36.08
CA GLN A 373 -30.95 21.83 36.09
C GLN A 373 -31.23 21.24 34.70
N ASP A 374 -32.13 21.83 33.90
CA ASP A 374 -32.47 21.33 32.57
C ASP A 374 -31.28 21.40 31.60
N GLN A 375 -30.47 22.46 31.68
CA GLN A 375 -29.27 22.61 30.86
C GLN A 375 -28.20 21.58 31.25
N LEU A 376 -28.00 21.37 32.56
CA LEU A 376 -27.07 20.36 33.07
C LEU A 376 -27.51 18.95 32.67
N GLN A 377 -28.81 18.65 32.76
CA GLN A 377 -29.36 17.37 32.30
C GLN A 377 -29.13 17.17 30.81
N GLY A 378 -29.32 18.19 29.97
CA GLY A 378 -29.03 18.13 28.54
C GLY A 378 -27.57 17.81 28.24
N GLN A 379 -26.64 18.40 28.99
CA GLN A 379 -25.19 18.14 28.86
C GLN A 379 -24.83 16.71 29.28
N ILE A 380 -25.28 16.25 30.44
CA ILE A 380 -24.95 14.91 30.93
C ILE A 380 -25.62 13.83 30.06
N ALA A 381 -26.85 14.09 29.56
CA ALA A 381 -27.56 13.18 28.66
C ALA A 381 -26.75 12.87 27.39
N SER A 382 -25.95 13.84 26.91
CA SER A 382 -25.08 13.66 25.73
C SER A 382 -24.04 12.55 25.89
N ALA A 383 -23.64 12.23 27.13
CA ALA A 383 -22.74 11.13 27.46
C ALA A 383 -23.46 9.89 27.98
N LYS A 384 -24.52 10.07 28.77
CA LYS A 384 -25.31 8.97 29.35
C LYS A 384 -25.94 8.10 28.27
N ILE A 385 -26.54 8.69 27.24
CA ILE A 385 -27.22 7.93 26.17
C ILE A 385 -26.24 7.02 25.40
N PRO A 386 -25.09 7.52 24.88
CA PRO A 386 -24.10 6.65 24.24
C PRO A 386 -23.53 5.57 25.16
N LEU A 387 -23.22 5.91 26.42
CA LEU A 387 -22.69 4.93 27.38
C LEU A 387 -23.69 3.80 27.66
N SER A 388 -24.99 4.13 27.78
CA SER A 388 -26.04 3.14 28.04
C SER A 388 -26.24 2.16 26.88
N ARG A 389 -25.90 2.54 25.64
CA ARG A 389 -25.93 1.64 24.48
C ARG A 389 -24.84 0.56 24.53
N MET A 390 -23.79 0.76 25.32
CA MET A 390 -22.71 -0.22 25.47
C MET A 390 -22.98 -1.27 26.55
N ILE A 391 -24.00 -1.06 27.38
CA ILE A 391 -24.33 -1.97 28.48
C ILE A 391 -24.72 -3.33 27.90
N SER A 392 -23.88 -4.32 28.16
CA SER A 392 -24.15 -5.72 27.83
C SER A 392 -23.51 -6.64 28.89
N PRO A 393 -24.12 -7.80 29.19
CA PRO A 393 -23.56 -8.75 30.14
C PRO A 393 -22.13 -9.19 29.78
N GLN A 394 -21.84 -9.41 28.50
CA GLN A 394 -20.54 -9.84 28.01
C GLN A 394 -19.46 -8.76 28.23
N LEU A 395 -19.73 -7.50 27.87
CA LEU A 395 -18.81 -6.40 28.11
C LEU A 395 -18.54 -6.24 29.61
N TYR A 396 -19.59 -6.33 30.43
CA TYR A 396 -19.47 -6.22 31.89
C TYR A 396 -18.61 -7.33 32.47
N TRP A 397 -18.75 -8.54 31.95
CA TRP A 397 -17.94 -9.67 32.39
C TRP A 397 -16.47 -9.52 32.01
N VAL A 398 -16.16 -9.13 30.76
CA VAL A 398 -14.78 -8.95 30.29
C VAL A 398 -14.07 -7.84 31.05
N MET A 399 -14.73 -6.71 31.31
CA MET A 399 -14.09 -5.50 31.86
C MET A 399 -14.11 -5.40 33.39
N SER A 400 -14.66 -6.40 34.10
CA SER A 400 -14.72 -6.43 35.56
C SER A 400 -13.75 -7.42 36.22
N GLY A 401 -13.02 -8.22 35.43
CA GLY A 401 -12.01 -9.16 35.95
C GLY A 401 -10.58 -8.67 35.78
N ASP A 402 -9.62 -9.36 36.38
CA ASP A 402 -8.20 -9.02 36.40
C ASP A 402 -7.34 -10.27 36.12
N ASP A 403 -7.59 -10.96 34.99
CA ASP A 403 -6.88 -12.20 34.65
C ASP A 403 -5.41 -11.92 34.27
N PHE A 404 -5.09 -10.70 33.82
CA PHE A 404 -3.74 -10.27 33.46
C PHE A 404 -3.59 -8.73 33.52
N SER A 405 -2.35 -8.26 33.49
CA SER A 405 -2.02 -6.83 33.41
C SER A 405 -1.63 -6.40 31.99
N LEU A 406 -1.93 -5.14 31.64
CA LEU A 406 -1.66 -4.56 30.31
C LEU A 406 -0.18 -4.21 30.05
N ASP A 407 0.74 -4.57 30.96
CA ASP A 407 2.19 -4.36 30.82
C ASP A 407 2.84 -5.41 29.90
N ILE A 408 2.42 -5.46 28.64
CA ILE A 408 2.79 -6.53 27.71
C ILE A 408 4.30 -6.72 27.53
N ASN A 409 5.09 -5.66 27.74
CA ASN A 409 6.53 -5.63 27.53
C ASN A 409 7.35 -5.79 28.83
N ASN A 410 6.73 -6.34 29.87
CA ASN A 410 7.42 -6.72 31.09
C ASN A 410 8.40 -7.88 30.82
N PRO A 411 9.73 -7.70 30.99
CA PRO A 411 10.70 -8.76 30.69
C PRO A 411 10.51 -10.04 31.51
N LYS A 412 9.92 -9.94 32.71
CA LYS A 412 9.67 -11.08 33.59
C LYS A 412 8.39 -11.84 33.25
N GLU A 413 7.48 -11.20 32.53
CA GLU A 413 6.18 -11.76 32.17
C GLU A 413 5.70 -11.11 30.86
N PRO A 414 6.39 -11.39 29.74
CA PRO A 414 6.04 -10.80 28.46
C PRO A 414 4.72 -11.37 27.95
N LYS A 415 4.01 -10.58 27.14
CA LYS A 415 2.66 -10.91 26.68
C LYS A 415 2.50 -10.61 25.19
N ILE A 416 1.75 -11.46 24.51
CA ILE A 416 1.13 -11.14 23.23
C ILE A 416 -0.36 -10.97 23.51
N LEU A 417 -0.84 -9.75 23.35
CA LEU A 417 -2.24 -9.37 23.58
C LEU A 417 -2.92 -9.10 22.25
N CYS A 418 -3.91 -9.92 21.93
CA CYS A 418 -4.80 -9.71 20.80
C CYS A 418 -6.12 -9.13 21.29
N VAL A 419 -6.56 -8.03 20.69
CA VAL A 419 -7.83 -7.40 21.00
C VAL A 419 -8.69 -7.46 19.75
N GLY A 420 -9.75 -8.27 19.82
CA GLY A 420 -10.68 -8.45 18.74
C GLY A 420 -11.74 -7.36 18.72
N ASN A 421 -12.04 -6.87 17.52
CA ASN A 421 -13.24 -6.08 17.26
C ASN A 421 -14.17 -6.85 16.30
N ASN A 422 -15.41 -6.38 16.23
CA ASN A 422 -16.41 -6.86 15.30
C ASN A 422 -16.89 -5.69 14.44
N PRO A 423 -16.72 -5.74 13.10
CA PRO A 423 -17.19 -4.71 12.20
C PRO A 423 -18.68 -4.36 12.36
N ASP A 424 -19.52 -5.35 12.70
CA ASP A 424 -20.97 -5.17 12.87
C ASP A 424 -21.34 -4.44 14.16
N ARG A 425 -20.44 -4.43 15.15
CA ARG A 425 -20.66 -3.86 16.50
C ARG A 425 -19.65 -2.80 16.88
N GLN A 426 -18.97 -2.22 15.89
CA GLN A 426 -17.88 -1.29 16.09
C GLN A 426 -18.24 -0.10 17.01
N ASN A 427 -19.41 0.51 16.82
CA ASN A 427 -19.86 1.66 17.61
C ASN A 427 -20.14 1.31 19.09
N ILE A 428 -20.38 0.02 19.39
CA ILE A 428 -20.64 -0.46 20.75
C ILE A 428 -19.32 -0.70 21.49
N TYR A 429 -18.30 -1.21 20.79
CA TYR A 429 -17.04 -1.58 21.42
C TYR A 429 -15.94 -0.50 21.35
N SER A 430 -16.08 0.52 20.50
CA SER A 430 -15.05 1.54 20.27
C SER A 430 -14.56 2.21 21.55
N ALA A 431 -15.45 2.55 22.49
CA ALA A 431 -15.07 3.22 23.73
C ALA A 431 -14.33 2.29 24.72
N ALA A 432 -14.81 1.05 24.85
CA ALA A 432 -14.17 0.03 25.67
C ALA A 432 -12.76 -0.32 25.14
N LEU A 433 -12.65 -0.52 23.83
CA LEU A 433 -11.39 -0.77 23.14
C LEU A 433 -10.46 0.43 23.21
N GLY A 434 -11.00 1.65 23.07
CA GLY A 434 -10.24 2.90 23.16
C GLY A 434 -9.57 3.07 24.53
N LEU A 435 -10.24 2.62 25.59
CA LEU A 435 -9.71 2.62 26.95
C LEU A 435 -8.56 1.63 27.14
N TYR A 436 -8.65 0.41 26.58
CA TYR A 436 -7.50 -0.51 26.58
C TYR A 436 -6.32 0.09 25.83
N ASN A 437 -6.56 0.68 24.65
CA ASN A 437 -5.54 1.32 23.84
C ASN A 437 -4.78 2.40 24.61
N SER A 438 -5.49 3.38 25.19
CA SER A 438 -4.84 4.50 25.90
C SER A 438 -4.01 4.01 27.09
N ARG A 439 -4.49 2.98 27.80
CA ARG A 439 -3.74 2.37 28.90
C ARG A 439 -2.49 1.65 28.41
N ILE A 440 -2.59 0.84 27.36
CA ILE A 440 -1.45 0.11 26.81
C ILE A 440 -0.34 1.06 26.36
N VAL A 441 -0.68 2.16 25.67
CA VAL A 441 0.29 3.18 25.25
C VAL A 441 1.15 3.67 26.41
N LYS A 442 0.49 4.07 27.50
CA LYS A 442 1.17 4.60 28.70
C LYS A 442 2.03 3.53 29.37
N MET A 443 1.62 2.27 29.32
CA MET A 443 2.32 1.17 29.97
C MET A 443 3.55 0.69 29.20
N ILE A 444 3.46 0.58 27.86
CA ILE A 444 4.56 0.09 27.03
C ILE A 444 5.63 1.15 26.80
N ASN A 445 5.28 2.43 26.86
CA ASN A 445 6.17 3.54 26.55
C ASN A 445 7.14 3.87 27.70
N LYS A 446 7.94 2.88 28.14
CA LYS A 446 8.88 2.97 29.26
C LYS A 446 10.25 2.39 28.90
N LYS A 447 11.32 3.00 29.43
CA LYS A 447 12.70 2.53 29.23
C LYS A 447 12.97 1.21 29.96
N GLY A 448 13.92 0.43 29.45
CA GLY A 448 14.39 -0.81 30.09
C GLY A 448 13.39 -1.96 30.06
N LYS A 449 12.36 -1.86 29.22
CA LYS A 449 11.38 -2.91 28.96
C LYS A 449 11.76 -3.76 27.75
N LEU A 450 11.07 -4.88 27.56
CA LEU A 450 11.24 -5.72 26.38
C LEU A 450 10.83 -4.93 25.13
N LYS A 451 11.48 -5.21 24.00
CA LYS A 451 11.06 -4.66 22.71
C LYS A 451 9.63 -5.12 22.40
N SER A 452 8.81 -4.19 21.93
CA SER A 452 7.37 -4.44 21.79
C SER A 452 6.83 -3.89 20.48
N SER A 453 5.79 -4.52 19.95
CA SER A 453 5.15 -4.13 18.70
C SER A 453 3.69 -3.77 18.91
N VAL A 454 3.24 -2.64 18.35
CA VAL A 454 1.85 -2.20 18.30
C VAL A 454 1.38 -2.34 16.86
N ILE A 455 0.52 -3.32 16.61
CA ILE A 455 -0.01 -3.65 15.29
C ILE A 455 -1.49 -3.27 15.26
N ILE A 456 -1.89 -2.41 14.33
CA ILE A 456 -3.27 -1.96 14.16
C ILE A 456 -3.65 -2.13 12.69
N ASP A 457 -4.58 -3.04 12.37
CA ASP A 457 -4.94 -3.34 10.97
C ASP A 457 -5.73 -2.21 10.29
N GLU A 458 -6.63 -1.55 11.04
CA GLU A 458 -7.49 -0.47 10.52
C GLU A 458 -7.65 0.64 11.58
N LEU A 459 -6.70 1.59 11.58
CA LEU A 459 -6.60 2.65 12.58
C LEU A 459 -7.85 3.56 12.67
N PRO A 460 -8.49 4.03 11.58
CA PRO A 460 -9.68 4.89 11.65
C PRO A 460 -10.86 4.28 12.41
N THR A 461 -10.87 2.96 12.61
CA THR A 461 -11.96 2.30 13.34
C THR A 461 -11.98 2.64 14.83
N ILE A 462 -10.88 3.17 15.38
CA ILE A 462 -10.71 3.47 16.79
C ILE A 462 -9.88 4.74 17.00
N TYR A 463 -10.26 5.58 17.96
CA TYR A 463 -9.45 6.75 18.32
C TYR A 463 -8.41 6.36 19.37
N PHE A 464 -7.15 6.46 18.98
CA PHE A 464 -5.99 6.03 19.74
C PHE A 464 -5.27 7.24 20.32
N ARG A 465 -5.70 7.70 21.50
CA ARG A 465 -5.16 8.88 22.15
C ARG A 465 -3.66 8.70 22.46
N GLY A 466 -2.86 9.72 22.16
CA GLY A 466 -1.41 9.73 22.43
C GLY A 466 -0.59 8.90 21.44
N LEU A 467 -1.17 8.48 20.30
CA LEU A 467 -0.45 7.77 19.25
C LEU A 467 0.70 8.60 18.67
N ASP A 468 0.50 9.90 18.51
CA ASP A 468 1.50 10.87 18.09
C ASP A 468 2.72 10.88 19.02
N ASN A 469 2.48 10.95 20.34
CA ASN A 469 3.52 10.88 21.35
C ASN A 469 4.21 9.51 21.38
N LEU A 470 3.45 8.43 21.23
CA LEU A 470 4.00 7.08 21.13
C LEU A 470 4.96 6.98 19.94
N ILE A 471 4.57 7.45 18.76
CA ILE A 471 5.43 7.43 17.56
C ILE A 471 6.69 8.27 17.78
N ALA A 472 6.57 9.43 18.43
CA ALA A 472 7.70 10.32 18.69
C ALA A 472 8.73 9.72 19.67
N THR A 473 8.27 8.97 20.68
CA THR A 473 9.12 8.43 21.76
C THR A 473 9.47 6.95 21.61
N ALA A 474 8.80 6.25 20.69
CA ALA A 474 8.90 4.83 20.37
C ALA A 474 10.34 4.33 20.25
N ARG A 475 11.22 5.09 19.58
CA ARG A 475 12.62 4.72 19.37
C ARG A 475 13.39 4.52 20.67
N SER A 476 13.20 5.41 21.64
CA SER A 476 13.92 5.34 22.92
C SER A 476 13.43 4.19 23.82
N ASN A 477 12.19 3.75 23.61
CA ASN A 477 11.52 2.72 24.39
C ASN A 477 11.39 1.38 23.65
N LYS A 478 12.01 1.25 22.47
CA LYS A 478 11.97 0.05 21.61
C LYS A 478 10.54 -0.42 21.30
N VAL A 479 9.65 0.52 20.98
CA VAL A 479 8.27 0.23 20.55
C VAL A 479 8.17 0.37 19.04
N ALA A 480 7.96 -0.74 18.32
CA ALA A 480 7.64 -0.72 16.90
C ALA A 480 6.14 -0.47 16.72
N VAL A 481 5.75 0.38 15.77
CA VAL A 481 4.34 0.72 15.52
C VAL A 481 4.05 0.47 14.04
N CYS A 482 3.04 -0.35 13.74
CA CYS A 482 2.57 -0.64 12.38
C CYS A 482 1.08 -0.33 12.27
N LEU A 483 0.73 0.67 11.46
CA LEU A 483 -0.60 1.24 11.32
C LEU A 483 -1.13 0.99 9.91
N GLY A 484 -2.15 0.16 9.79
CA GLY A 484 -2.90 -0.04 8.56
C GLY A 484 -4.11 0.88 8.50
N PHE A 485 -4.34 1.45 7.32
CA PHE A 485 -5.61 2.12 6.99
C PHE A 485 -5.72 2.34 5.48
N GLN A 486 -6.86 2.80 4.99
CA GLN A 486 -7.11 2.82 3.55
C GLN A 486 -6.60 4.07 2.85
N ASP A 487 -6.84 5.24 3.45
CA ASP A 487 -6.62 6.55 2.83
C ASP A 487 -6.36 7.63 3.88
N PHE A 488 -5.56 8.66 3.56
CA PHE A 488 -5.29 9.77 4.48
C PHE A 488 -6.56 10.54 4.88
N SER A 489 -7.56 10.64 4.00
CA SER A 489 -8.82 11.31 4.31
C SER A 489 -9.59 10.63 5.45
N GLN A 490 -9.49 9.31 5.58
CA GLN A 490 -10.11 8.58 6.70
C GLN A 490 -9.43 8.96 8.01
N LEU A 491 -8.10 9.06 8.02
CA LEU A 491 -7.36 9.50 9.19
C LEU A 491 -7.74 10.93 9.57
N VAL A 492 -7.78 11.86 8.61
CA VAL A 492 -8.17 13.27 8.85
C VAL A 492 -9.59 13.39 9.40
N ARG A 493 -10.53 12.59 8.91
CA ARG A 493 -11.91 12.57 9.42
C ARG A 493 -11.98 12.14 10.88
N ASP A 494 -11.25 11.09 11.25
CA ASP A 494 -11.37 10.43 12.56
C ASP A 494 -10.42 10.99 13.64
N TYR A 495 -9.30 11.60 13.26
CA TYR A 495 -8.32 12.21 14.18
C TYR A 495 -8.29 13.75 14.08
N GLY A 496 -8.94 14.34 13.09
CA GLY A 496 -8.83 15.76 12.79
C GLY A 496 -7.54 16.13 12.05
N ASP A 497 -7.56 17.28 11.37
CA ASP A 497 -6.48 17.71 10.48
C ASP A 497 -5.12 17.88 11.19
N LYS A 498 -5.13 18.44 12.41
CA LYS A 498 -3.91 18.70 13.18
C LYS A 498 -3.21 17.40 13.58
N GLU A 499 -3.90 16.49 14.25
CA GLU A 499 -3.31 15.22 14.72
C GLU A 499 -2.94 14.31 13.56
N ALA A 500 -3.79 14.22 12.52
CA ALA A 500 -3.49 13.44 11.33
C ALA A 500 -2.19 13.90 10.65
N LYS A 501 -1.99 15.22 10.46
CA LYS A 501 -0.74 15.76 9.90
C LYS A 501 0.49 15.40 10.73
N VAL A 502 0.39 15.46 12.06
CA VAL A 502 1.50 15.06 12.95
C VAL A 502 1.86 13.59 12.75
N ILE A 503 0.87 12.69 12.71
CA ILE A 503 1.08 11.26 12.47
C ILE A 503 1.76 11.04 11.11
N LEU A 504 1.23 11.63 10.03
CA LEU A 504 1.73 11.44 8.67
C LEU A 504 3.16 11.95 8.46
N ASN A 505 3.52 13.05 9.12
CA ASN A 505 4.84 13.67 9.01
C ASN A 505 5.90 13.00 9.90
N THR A 506 5.50 12.36 11.00
CA THR A 506 6.44 11.73 11.94
C THR A 506 6.83 10.31 11.49
N VAL A 507 5.93 9.60 10.81
CA VAL A 507 6.18 8.23 10.36
C VAL A 507 7.28 8.18 9.29
N GLY A 508 8.29 7.35 9.54
CA GLY A 508 9.46 7.18 8.68
C GLY A 508 9.28 6.13 7.58
N ASN A 509 8.54 5.05 7.84
CA ASN A 509 8.31 3.98 6.86
C ASN A 509 6.89 4.07 6.30
N ILE A 510 6.76 4.10 4.98
CA ILE A 510 5.47 4.12 4.30
C ILE A 510 5.41 3.02 3.25
N PHE A 511 4.30 2.31 3.26
CA PHE A 511 3.91 1.35 2.25
C PHE A 511 2.54 1.76 1.73
N SER A 512 2.38 1.81 0.42
CA SER A 512 1.09 2.10 -0.21
C SER A 512 0.83 1.09 -1.31
N GLY A 513 -0.24 0.33 -1.15
CA GLY A 513 -0.90 -0.31 -2.28
C GLY A 513 -1.68 0.73 -3.09
N GLN A 514 -2.71 0.28 -3.79
CA GLN A 514 -3.57 1.17 -4.57
C GLN A 514 -4.30 2.19 -3.67
N VAL A 515 -4.10 3.48 -3.92
CA VAL A 515 -4.82 4.60 -3.30
C VAL A 515 -5.12 5.67 -4.35
N VAL A 516 -6.16 6.47 -4.13
CA VAL A 516 -6.66 7.43 -5.13
C VAL A 516 -6.68 8.86 -4.61
N GLY A 517 -6.93 9.82 -5.50
CA GLY A 517 -7.19 11.21 -5.13
C GLY A 517 -5.97 11.89 -4.49
N GLU A 518 -6.21 12.58 -3.37
CA GLU A 518 -5.21 13.45 -2.73
C GLU A 518 -4.08 12.66 -2.05
N THR A 519 -4.39 11.46 -1.53
CA THR A 519 -3.39 10.54 -0.96
C THR A 519 -2.34 10.17 -2.00
N ALA A 520 -2.77 9.81 -3.22
CA ALA A 520 -1.84 9.45 -4.31
C ALA A 520 -0.93 10.61 -4.72
N LYS A 521 -1.46 11.84 -4.75
CA LYS A 521 -0.65 13.05 -5.03
C LYS A 521 0.37 13.32 -3.93
N THR A 522 -0.07 13.29 -2.68
CA THR A 522 0.80 13.50 -1.50
C THR A 522 1.95 12.49 -1.48
N LEU A 523 1.66 11.22 -1.79
CA LEU A 523 2.68 10.18 -1.89
C LEU A 523 3.64 10.42 -3.07
N SER A 524 3.10 10.75 -4.25
CA SER A 524 3.89 11.08 -5.44
C SER A 524 4.87 12.23 -5.18
N GLU A 525 4.43 13.28 -4.47
CA GLU A 525 5.27 14.40 -4.06
C GLU A 525 6.33 13.98 -3.04
N ARG A 526 5.96 13.14 -2.07
CA ARG A 526 6.88 12.60 -1.05
C ARG A 526 7.99 11.73 -1.65
N PHE A 527 7.74 11.00 -2.74
CA PHE A 527 8.77 10.22 -3.44
C PHE A 527 9.70 11.08 -4.30
N GLY A 528 9.34 12.33 -4.56
CA GLY A 528 10.17 13.27 -5.31
C GLY A 528 10.14 13.06 -6.83
N LYS A 529 11.12 13.68 -7.50
CA LYS A 529 11.21 13.77 -8.97
C LYS A 529 12.55 13.25 -9.47
N ILE A 530 12.55 12.70 -10.68
CA ILE A 530 13.75 12.27 -11.40
C ILE A 530 13.85 12.94 -12.76
N VAL A 531 15.07 12.98 -13.28
CA VAL A 531 15.33 13.49 -14.63
C VAL A 531 14.88 12.43 -15.64
N GLN A 532 13.84 12.74 -16.40
CA GLN A 532 13.35 11.92 -17.50
C GLN A 532 13.83 12.47 -18.84
N LYS A 533 14.16 11.57 -19.78
CA LYS A 533 14.54 11.93 -21.16
C LYS A 533 13.28 11.94 -22.03
N ARG A 534 13.01 13.05 -22.70
CA ARG A 534 11.98 13.12 -23.74
C ARG A 534 12.64 13.14 -25.11
N GLN A 535 12.20 12.24 -25.98
CA GLN A 535 12.60 12.21 -27.37
C GLN A 535 11.45 12.76 -28.21
N SER A 536 11.69 13.86 -28.92
CA SER A 536 10.77 14.36 -29.93
C SER A 536 11.40 14.15 -31.30
N ILE A 537 10.66 13.49 -32.19
CA ILE A 537 11.11 13.27 -33.57
C ILE A 537 10.24 14.14 -34.47
N SER A 538 10.89 15.09 -35.15
CA SER A 538 10.26 15.87 -36.21
C SER A 538 10.64 15.26 -37.56
N ILE A 539 9.66 14.70 -38.26
CA ILE A 539 9.85 14.07 -39.57
C ILE A 539 9.46 15.07 -40.65
N ASN A 540 10.46 15.64 -41.33
CA ASN A 540 10.26 16.48 -42.51
C ASN A 540 10.60 15.70 -43.79
N ARG A 541 10.16 16.21 -44.96
CA ARG A 541 10.43 15.57 -46.26
C ARG A 541 11.92 15.35 -46.54
N ASN A 542 12.78 16.23 -46.01
CA ASN A 542 14.21 16.26 -46.31
C ASN A 542 15.09 15.75 -45.15
N ASP A 543 14.59 15.74 -43.92
CA ASP A 543 15.38 15.36 -42.75
C ASP A 543 14.51 14.83 -41.60
N THR A 544 15.10 13.98 -40.75
CA THR A 544 14.48 13.50 -39.51
C THR A 544 15.32 14.03 -38.36
N SER A 545 14.85 15.07 -37.68
CA SER A 545 15.53 15.61 -36.51
C SER A 545 14.99 14.94 -35.25
N THR A 546 15.90 14.35 -34.48
CA THR A 546 15.63 13.82 -33.14
C THR A 546 16.12 14.86 -32.14
N SER A 547 15.20 15.53 -31.44
CA SER A 547 15.57 16.34 -30.28
C SER A 547 15.42 15.51 -29.01
N ILE A 548 16.46 15.54 -28.18
CA ILE A 548 16.46 14.90 -26.87
C ILE A 548 16.52 16.01 -25.84
N SER A 549 15.45 16.16 -25.07
CA SER A 549 15.40 17.07 -23.93
C SER A 549 15.31 16.28 -22.63
N THR A 550 15.67 16.93 -21.53
CA THR A 550 15.51 16.36 -20.19
C THR A 550 14.61 17.25 -19.35
N GLN A 551 13.74 16.65 -18.55
CA GLN A 551 12.84 17.37 -17.65
C GLN A 551 12.74 16.61 -16.33
N LEU A 552 12.58 17.34 -15.22
CA LEU A 552 12.23 16.74 -13.94
C LEU A 552 10.75 16.35 -13.94
N ASP A 553 10.48 15.07 -13.77
CA ASP A 553 9.12 14.52 -13.65
C ASP A 553 9.02 13.63 -12.40
N SER A 554 7.80 13.30 -11.98
CA SER A 554 7.56 12.52 -10.75
C SER A 554 8.20 11.12 -10.86
N LEU A 555 8.87 10.67 -9.80
CA LEU A 555 9.46 9.32 -9.76
C LEU A 555 8.39 8.24 -9.89
N ILE A 556 7.29 8.42 -9.16
CA ILE A 556 6.12 7.55 -9.20
C ILE A 556 4.90 8.46 -9.35
N PRO A 557 4.30 8.58 -10.55
CA PRO A 557 3.15 9.44 -10.77
C PRO A 557 1.92 8.99 -9.97
N ALA A 558 1.10 9.94 -9.52
CA ALA A 558 -0.14 9.66 -8.78
C ALA A 558 -1.11 8.72 -9.54
N SER A 559 -1.17 8.82 -10.88
CA SER A 559 -1.94 7.91 -11.74
C SER A 559 -1.46 6.47 -11.65
N LYS A 560 -0.14 6.25 -11.52
CA LYS A 560 0.46 4.93 -11.33
C LYS A 560 0.07 4.33 -10.00
N ILE A 561 0.17 5.13 -8.93
CA ILE A 561 -0.25 4.74 -7.57
C ILE A 561 -1.74 4.35 -7.56
N SER A 562 -2.57 5.12 -8.27
CA SER A 562 -4.02 4.88 -8.38
C SER A 562 -4.40 3.64 -9.18
N THR A 563 -3.46 3.06 -9.93
CA THR A 563 -3.69 1.91 -10.82
C THR A 563 -2.83 0.71 -10.47
N LEU A 564 -2.21 0.71 -9.27
CA LEU A 564 -1.44 -0.43 -8.78
C LEU A 564 -2.31 -1.69 -8.73
N SER A 565 -1.75 -2.78 -9.24
CA SER A 565 -2.35 -4.11 -9.10
C SER A 565 -2.20 -4.64 -7.67
N GLN A 566 -3.03 -5.61 -7.29
CA GLN A 566 -2.92 -6.28 -5.99
C GLN A 566 -1.51 -6.86 -5.77
N GLY A 567 -0.94 -6.64 -4.59
CA GLY A 567 0.42 -7.08 -4.26
C GLY A 567 1.54 -6.16 -4.76
N MET A 568 1.24 -5.18 -5.62
CA MET A 568 2.17 -4.11 -5.97
C MET A 568 2.09 -2.99 -4.94
N PHE A 569 3.25 -2.57 -4.45
CA PHE A 569 3.38 -1.50 -3.47
C PHE A 569 4.40 -0.47 -3.92
N VAL A 570 4.13 0.77 -3.56
CA VAL A 570 5.07 1.88 -3.61
C VAL A 570 5.33 2.36 -2.19
N GLY A 571 6.49 2.94 -1.93
CA GLY A 571 6.76 3.40 -0.59
C GLY A 571 8.19 3.86 -0.37
N ALA A 572 8.49 4.14 0.89
CA ALA A 572 9.81 4.55 1.33
C ALA A 572 10.10 3.99 2.72
N VAL A 573 11.34 3.53 2.94
CA VAL A 573 11.82 3.06 4.25
C VAL A 573 12.87 4.00 4.83
N ALA A 574 12.91 4.06 6.16
CA ALA A 574 13.89 4.83 6.91
C ALA A 574 15.06 3.95 7.37
N ASP A 575 16.26 4.54 7.39
CA ASP A 575 17.50 3.90 7.81
C ASP A 575 17.94 4.30 9.22
N ASN A 576 19.02 3.68 9.68
CA ASN A 576 19.74 4.01 10.91
C ASN A 576 21.15 4.51 10.61
N PHE A 577 21.77 5.13 11.62
CA PHE A 577 23.20 5.37 11.59
C PHE A 577 23.95 4.02 11.52
N GLY A 578 24.84 3.86 10.55
CA GLY A 578 25.57 2.61 10.29
C GLY A 578 24.86 1.60 9.38
N GLU A 579 23.54 1.73 9.16
CA GLU A 579 22.74 0.84 8.33
C GLU A 579 22.08 1.63 7.18
N LYS A 580 22.90 2.33 6.41
CA LYS A 580 22.43 3.21 5.33
C LYS A 580 21.81 2.38 4.21
N ILE A 581 20.59 2.74 3.81
CA ILE A 581 19.90 2.16 2.64
C ILE A 581 20.14 3.10 1.46
N GLU A 582 20.69 2.58 0.36
CA GLU A 582 20.95 3.38 -0.84
C GLU A 582 19.65 3.73 -1.56
N GLN A 583 18.82 2.72 -1.81
CA GLN A 583 17.53 2.87 -2.50
C GLN A 583 16.38 2.76 -1.50
N LYS A 584 16.04 3.89 -0.87
CA LYS A 584 14.97 3.95 0.15
C LYS A 584 13.57 3.85 -0.42
N ILE A 585 13.37 4.36 -1.63
CA ILE A 585 12.08 4.38 -2.31
C ILE A 585 11.95 3.08 -3.12
N PHE A 586 10.74 2.53 -3.20
CA PHE A 586 10.46 1.32 -3.95
C PHE A 586 9.14 1.41 -4.72
N HIS A 587 9.06 0.62 -5.79
CA HIS A 587 7.86 0.35 -6.59
C HIS A 587 7.96 -1.10 -7.06
N ALA A 588 7.42 -2.02 -6.25
CA ALA A 588 7.67 -3.44 -6.44
C ALA A 588 6.47 -4.29 -6.04
N GLN A 589 6.41 -5.49 -6.60
CA GLN A 589 5.58 -6.56 -6.08
C GLN A 589 6.20 -7.09 -4.80
N ILE A 590 5.47 -7.09 -3.69
CA ILE A 590 5.90 -7.82 -2.50
C ILE A 590 5.56 -9.28 -2.71
N VAL A 591 6.57 -10.13 -2.75
CA VAL A 591 6.41 -11.55 -3.03
C VAL A 591 6.03 -12.25 -1.73
N VAL A 592 4.86 -12.89 -1.73
CA VAL A 592 4.46 -13.78 -0.64
C VAL A 592 4.28 -15.16 -1.23
N ASP A 593 4.95 -16.14 -0.64
CA ASP A 593 4.84 -17.54 -1.04
C ASP A 593 3.46 -18.09 -0.65
N THR A 594 2.52 -18.00 -1.60
CA THR A 594 1.12 -18.37 -1.39
C THR A 594 0.95 -19.85 -1.07
N GLU A 595 1.78 -20.72 -1.66
CA GLU A 595 1.73 -22.16 -1.42
C GLU A 595 2.21 -22.49 0.00
N LYS A 596 3.35 -21.91 0.42
CA LYS A 596 3.85 -22.06 1.78
C LYS A 596 2.87 -21.51 2.81
N VAL A 597 2.31 -20.33 2.57
CA VAL A 597 1.31 -19.75 3.49
C VAL A 597 0.03 -20.58 3.53
N ALA A 598 -0.43 -21.11 2.39
CA ALA A 598 -1.59 -22.00 2.38
C ALA A 598 -1.33 -23.30 3.14
N LEU A 599 -0.13 -23.88 3.02
CA LEU A 599 0.29 -25.05 3.78
C LEU A 599 0.41 -24.74 5.28
N GLU A 600 0.96 -23.57 5.63
CA GLU A 600 1.00 -23.10 7.02
C GLU A 600 -0.41 -22.96 7.59
N ASN A 601 -1.31 -22.28 6.87
CA ASN A 601 -2.68 -22.04 7.29
C ASN A 601 -3.47 -23.34 7.47
N LYS A 602 -3.27 -24.35 6.62
CA LYS A 602 -3.87 -25.68 6.78
C LYS A 602 -3.44 -26.39 8.08
N ASN A 603 -2.25 -26.07 8.57
CA ASN A 603 -1.68 -26.65 9.79
C ASN A 603 -1.89 -25.75 11.02
N TYR A 604 -2.62 -24.64 10.89
CA TYR A 604 -2.90 -23.78 12.04
C TYR A 604 -3.83 -24.47 13.02
N LYS A 605 -3.46 -24.41 14.29
CA LYS A 605 -4.31 -24.79 15.40
C LYS A 605 -5.23 -23.62 15.73
N PRO A 606 -6.52 -23.87 15.99
CA PRO A 606 -7.40 -22.82 16.48
C PRO A 606 -6.89 -22.29 17.83
N ILE A 607 -7.17 -21.02 18.11
CA ILE A 607 -6.97 -20.46 19.45
C ILE A 607 -7.87 -21.25 20.41
N PRO A 608 -7.32 -21.85 21.48
CA PRO A 608 -8.09 -22.69 22.40
C PRO A 608 -9.16 -21.87 23.12
N GLU A 609 -10.15 -22.56 23.69
CA GLU A 609 -11.02 -21.92 24.68
C GLU A 609 -10.15 -21.49 25.87
N ILE A 610 -10.20 -20.20 26.18
CA ILE A 610 -9.42 -19.59 27.25
C ILE A 610 -10.00 -19.98 28.61
N ARG A 611 -11.33 -20.06 28.69
CA ARG A 611 -12.03 -20.39 29.92
C ARG A 611 -13.13 -21.40 29.66
N SER A 612 -13.10 -22.48 30.44
CA SER A 612 -14.20 -23.42 30.53
C SER A 612 -15.29 -22.84 31.43
N PHE A 613 -16.53 -22.89 30.95
CA PHE A 613 -17.74 -22.63 31.73
C PHE A 613 -18.51 -23.92 32.04
N ILE A 614 -17.87 -25.08 31.82
CA ILE A 614 -18.46 -26.38 32.09
C ILE A 614 -18.28 -26.67 33.58
N SER A 615 -19.37 -26.95 34.28
CA SER A 615 -19.35 -27.35 35.68
C SER A 615 -18.73 -28.74 35.87
N GLU A 616 -18.44 -29.11 37.13
CA GLU A 616 -18.05 -30.48 37.49
C GLU A 616 -19.07 -31.54 37.06
N THR A 617 -20.34 -31.14 36.88
CA THR A 617 -21.44 -32.00 36.41
C THR A 617 -21.62 -32.01 34.89
N GLY A 618 -20.73 -31.34 34.13
CA GLY A 618 -20.82 -31.25 32.67
C GLY A 618 -21.81 -30.22 32.12
N GLU A 619 -22.43 -29.39 32.99
CA GLU A 619 -23.41 -28.38 32.58
C GLU A 619 -22.69 -27.10 32.11
N ASP A 620 -23.12 -26.56 30.98
CA ASP A 620 -22.65 -25.25 30.52
C ASP A 620 -23.30 -24.12 31.34
N ARG A 621 -22.50 -23.40 32.12
CA ARG A 621 -22.94 -22.31 33.01
C ARG A 621 -22.56 -20.92 32.50
N MET A 622 -22.11 -20.79 31.26
CA MET A 622 -21.62 -19.52 30.72
C MET A 622 -22.64 -18.39 30.87
N ASP A 623 -23.86 -18.59 30.38
CA ASP A 623 -24.91 -17.56 30.44
C ASP A 623 -25.28 -17.20 31.88
N LYS A 624 -25.32 -18.19 32.77
CA LYS A 624 -25.61 -18.00 34.20
C LYS A 624 -24.54 -17.17 34.89
N GLU A 625 -23.25 -17.49 34.68
CA GLU A 625 -22.14 -16.76 35.28
C GLU A 625 -22.05 -15.32 34.77
N ILE A 626 -22.25 -15.13 33.47
CA ILE A 626 -22.21 -13.80 32.84
C ILE A 626 -23.38 -12.93 33.33
N ASP A 627 -24.59 -13.47 33.35
CA ASP A 627 -25.77 -12.77 33.87
C ASP A 627 -25.65 -12.49 35.37
N GLN A 628 -25.08 -13.43 36.14
CA GLN A 628 -24.81 -13.21 37.56
C GLN A 628 -23.82 -12.06 37.77
N ASN A 629 -22.70 -12.01 37.03
CA ASN A 629 -21.77 -10.89 37.08
C ASN A 629 -22.47 -9.57 36.72
N TYR A 630 -23.28 -9.57 35.66
CA TYR A 630 -24.04 -8.40 35.23
C TYR A 630 -24.99 -7.87 36.32
N ARG A 631 -25.76 -8.76 36.96
CA ARG A 631 -26.65 -8.42 38.08
C ARG A 631 -25.86 -7.98 39.31
N GLN A 632 -24.73 -8.61 39.58
CA GLN A 632 -23.88 -8.29 40.72
C GLN A 632 -23.38 -6.85 40.64
N VAL A 633 -22.85 -6.41 39.50
CA VAL A 633 -22.41 -5.03 39.28
C VAL A 633 -23.53 -4.02 39.58
N LYS A 634 -24.77 -4.31 39.16
CA LYS A 634 -25.94 -3.46 39.43
C LYS A 634 -26.34 -3.41 40.90
N LEU A 635 -26.25 -4.56 41.57
CA LEU A 635 -26.52 -4.68 43.00
C LEU A 635 -25.44 -3.94 43.80
N ASP A 636 -24.18 -4.03 43.39
CA ASP A 636 -23.06 -3.35 44.02
C ASP A 636 -23.28 -1.83 44.01
N ILE A 637 -23.59 -1.23 42.86
CA ILE A 637 -23.90 0.21 42.80
C ILE A 637 -25.09 0.59 43.67
N SER A 638 -26.16 -0.21 43.66
CA SER A 638 -27.35 0.07 44.49
C SER A 638 -27.01 0.04 45.99
N LYS A 639 -26.12 -0.87 46.41
CA LYS A 639 -25.63 -0.96 47.79
C LYS A 639 -24.71 0.21 48.13
N ILE A 640 -23.78 0.58 47.25
CA ILE A 640 -22.87 1.72 47.45
C ILE A 640 -23.68 2.99 47.71
N ILE A 641 -24.70 3.25 46.90
CA ILE A 641 -25.56 4.44 47.08
C ILE A 641 -26.28 4.40 48.43
N ALA A 642 -26.91 3.28 48.77
CA ALA A 642 -27.63 3.17 50.04
C ALA A 642 -26.71 3.36 51.25
N LEU A 643 -25.51 2.79 51.22
CA LEU A 643 -24.52 2.94 52.29
C LEU A 643 -24.00 4.36 52.40
N GLU A 644 -23.64 5.01 51.29
CA GLU A 644 -23.12 6.37 51.29
C GLU A 644 -24.18 7.40 51.71
N LEU A 645 -25.42 7.27 51.23
CA LEU A 645 -26.51 8.14 51.68
C LEU A 645 -26.78 7.96 53.19
N SER A 646 -26.71 6.72 53.70
CA SER A 646 -26.83 6.48 55.14
C SER A 646 -25.66 7.07 55.92
N ARG A 647 -24.41 6.97 55.41
CA ARG A 647 -23.22 7.60 56.00
C ARG A 647 -23.42 9.12 56.09
N ILE A 648 -23.79 9.76 54.99
CA ILE A 648 -23.99 11.21 54.91
C ILE A 648 -25.13 11.66 55.83
N GLN A 649 -26.21 10.88 55.94
CA GLN A 649 -27.34 11.19 56.82
C GLN A 649 -26.97 11.17 58.30
N ASN A 650 -26.08 10.25 58.67
CA ASN A 650 -25.63 10.06 60.05
C ASN A 650 -24.43 10.94 60.42
N ASP A 651 -23.80 11.60 59.45
CA ASP A 651 -22.67 12.51 59.66
C ASP A 651 -23.18 13.96 59.84
N PRO A 652 -23.01 14.57 61.04
CA PRO A 652 -23.47 15.93 61.31
C PRO A 652 -22.90 17.00 60.37
N GLU A 653 -21.67 16.80 59.86
CA GLU A 653 -21.02 17.77 58.96
C GLU A 653 -21.56 17.67 57.54
N LEU A 654 -22.01 16.49 57.11
CA LEU A 654 -22.43 16.23 55.72
C LEU A 654 -23.95 16.17 55.54
N ARG A 655 -24.73 16.07 56.62
CA ARG A 655 -26.20 15.92 56.56
C ARG A 655 -26.91 17.01 55.75
N HIS A 656 -26.33 18.20 55.66
CA HIS A 656 -26.85 19.32 54.87
C HIS A 656 -26.85 19.07 53.35
N LEU A 657 -26.08 18.08 52.87
CA LEU A 657 -26.01 17.67 51.46
C LEU A 657 -27.20 16.80 51.03
N ILE A 658 -27.96 16.23 51.98
CA ILE A 658 -29.19 15.47 51.71
C ILE A 658 -30.34 16.47 51.61
N ARG A 659 -30.95 16.54 50.43
CA ARG A 659 -32.10 17.39 50.12
C ARG A 659 -33.39 16.60 50.03
#